data_AF-A1ZP49-F1
#
_entry.id   AF-A1ZP49-F1
#
_cell.length_a   1.000
_cell.length_b   1.000
_cell.length_c   1.000
_cell.angle_alpha   90.00
_cell.angle_beta   90.00
_cell.angle_gamma   90.00
#
_symmetry.space_group_name_H-M   'P 1'
#
loop_
_entity.id
_entity.type
_entity.pdbx_description
1 polymer ?
#
loop_
_entity_poly.entity_id
_entity_poly.type
_entity_poly.pdbx_seq_one_letter_code
_entity_poly.pdbx_strand_id
1 'polypeptide(L)'
;MCTHVYQHAKQPKKCTYGQMLPLPLDSEGRCLFHSQDADWKSKQGLIEKFWELVEVIGAQAQPQYVFSEFYFSENLALEEFNFATQVSFAHSYFAKGARFVGCQFNRGLTLDGACFEGPLIIRYGVIKSLIFNNGVCHKSCQIKEVNDPHFFTLTSTRFLGGFALKGVRFTQFAHQAHFSDCIFEAAQHDDEVWFENVHFQGAYFDKAVFNAPLKFKNVTFDSETEFIETQFPPLSNFSDRAALPTSFTEITVGKNGELNFRGSNTEKLLKRITGLFFESIEGKVIFENTNFNYLTQKSKDEIEVWRKSKGNAQIDIGSGCIKYRHRTPERTIKLDENYQEIVTELTSTFTKYFRLSSGLNLGVEIVDQTIEHIVLFYFSDENISDEEFIYRLETAEVELWNLAYNTEDAVNNPTFSGKLVQLNDVMVDLKTILFKLGVRVSVLGLSEADLTKALEATSFGVTPAVDVGGMHQSIAQNFNLHTMINLGSGDVHQVINQKEVPAPTNNAVIFTGFANPKGDLPNLTEEQKGIHNALHPLESKQLLKKHLWRNDLNIDDYFTLLKDWEDQISVFHFGGHANSTKLGFQDHTAFFGELAEELVERNKTLLKLVFLNGCSTKAHVQTLLDSGVGAVIATSANVKDTLAAKLAVQFYKNLAKGDNIATAFESSVRCLKSSSATPLSHRILNQPVYDCRGSEYFDKKNQTSPLPWGLYANDKKALEYTIAQDMGK
;
A
#
# COMPACT_ATOMS: atom_id res chain seq x y z
N MET A 1 -11.54 35.82 55.24
CA MET A 1 -10.85 34.87 54.34
C MET A 1 -11.89 34.01 53.65
N CYS A 2 -11.63 33.59 52.41
CA CYS A 2 -12.57 32.79 51.62
C CYS A 2 -12.86 31.42 52.27
N THR A 3 -14.13 30.99 52.25
CA THR A 3 -14.57 29.68 52.78
C THR A 3 -14.33 28.51 51.82
N HIS A 4 -13.99 28.77 50.56
CA HIS A 4 -13.78 27.75 49.52
C HIS A 4 -12.62 26.80 49.86
N VAL A 5 -12.87 25.51 49.66
CA VAL A 5 -11.89 24.42 49.81
C VAL A 5 -11.79 23.71 48.46
N TYR A 6 -10.58 23.66 47.90
CA TYR A 6 -10.33 22.98 46.63
C TYR A 6 -10.70 21.51 46.73
N GLN A 7 -11.70 21.09 45.96
CA GLN A 7 -12.23 19.73 45.98
C GLN A 7 -11.36 18.76 45.18
N HIS A 8 -10.63 19.27 44.20
CA HIS A 8 -9.80 18.48 43.29
C HIS A 8 -8.30 18.51 43.62
N ALA A 9 -7.93 19.14 44.73
CA ALA A 9 -6.54 19.12 45.19
C ALA A 9 -6.19 17.77 45.85
N LYS A 10 -4.94 17.30 45.67
CA LYS A 10 -4.42 16.09 46.34
C LYS A 10 -4.62 16.09 47.86
N GLN A 11 -4.73 17.28 48.47
CA GLN A 11 -5.11 17.48 49.85
C GLN A 11 -6.04 18.70 49.94
N PRO A 12 -7.12 18.67 50.75
CA PRO A 12 -8.01 19.81 50.92
C PRO A 12 -7.25 21.05 51.38
N LYS A 13 -7.34 22.14 50.60
CA LYS A 13 -6.69 23.42 50.91
C LYS A 13 -7.70 24.55 50.75
N LYS A 14 -7.65 25.51 51.68
CA LYS A 14 -8.47 26.74 51.58
C LYS A 14 -7.90 27.68 50.54
N CYS A 15 -8.76 28.46 49.89
CA CYS A 15 -8.35 29.55 49.02
C CYS A 15 -7.45 30.56 49.76
N THR A 16 -6.29 30.88 49.16
CA THR A 16 -5.31 31.85 49.70
C THR A 16 -5.25 33.16 48.93
N TYR A 17 -6.00 33.34 47.83
CA TYR A 17 -5.94 34.57 47.02
C TYR A 17 -6.26 35.84 47.78
N GLY A 18 -7.12 35.76 48.80
CA GLY A 18 -7.40 36.89 49.69
C GLY A 18 -6.19 37.39 50.50
N GLN A 19 -5.10 36.62 50.57
CA GLN A 19 -3.81 37.03 51.17
C GLN A 19 -2.93 37.78 50.17
N MET A 20 -3.13 37.57 48.86
CA MET A 20 -2.37 38.21 47.78
C MET A 20 -3.03 39.50 47.31
N LEU A 21 -4.36 39.48 47.21
CA LEU A 21 -5.17 40.58 46.73
C LEU A 21 -6.42 40.70 47.63
N PRO A 22 -6.81 41.89 48.10
CA PRO A 22 -8.06 42.08 48.82
C PRO A 22 -9.26 41.74 47.93
N LEU A 23 -10.02 40.71 48.29
CA LEU A 23 -11.17 40.23 47.52
C LEU A 23 -12.47 40.39 48.33
N PRO A 24 -13.55 40.91 47.73
CA PRO A 24 -14.85 40.91 48.38
C PRO A 24 -15.36 39.47 48.58
N LEU A 25 -16.19 39.29 49.60
CA LEU A 25 -16.84 38.02 49.91
C LEU A 25 -18.34 38.14 49.67
N ASP A 26 -18.95 37.07 49.15
CA ASP A 26 -20.40 36.97 49.03
C ASP A 26 -21.07 36.63 50.36
N SER A 27 -22.39 36.46 50.36
CA SER A 27 -23.20 36.11 51.54
C SER A 27 -22.84 34.75 52.16
N GLU A 28 -22.14 33.88 51.42
CA GLU A 28 -21.69 32.56 51.86
C GLU A 28 -20.20 32.53 52.24
N GLY A 29 -19.53 33.68 52.21
CA GLY A 29 -18.12 33.82 52.52
C GLY A 29 -17.16 33.35 51.41
N ARG A 30 -17.66 33.10 50.19
CA ARG A 30 -16.83 32.78 49.03
C ARG A 30 -16.28 34.07 48.42
N CYS A 31 -15.03 34.05 47.97
CA CYS A 31 -14.43 35.24 47.35
C CYS A 31 -14.92 35.41 45.92
N LEU A 32 -14.65 36.59 45.35
CA LEU A 32 -15.03 36.97 43.99
C LEU A 32 -14.80 35.86 42.93
N PHE A 33 -13.66 35.17 42.96
CA PHE A 33 -13.35 34.10 42.00
C PHE A 33 -14.07 32.77 42.22
N HIS A 34 -14.50 32.44 43.44
CA HIS A 34 -15.14 31.15 43.78
C HIS A 34 -16.66 31.27 44.05
N SER A 35 -17.21 32.48 44.14
CA SER A 35 -18.65 32.69 44.19
C SER A 35 -19.31 32.29 42.87
N GLN A 36 -20.53 31.75 42.95
CA GLN A 36 -21.37 31.42 41.79
C GLN A 36 -22.47 32.47 41.53
N ASP A 37 -22.58 33.50 42.38
CA ASP A 37 -23.55 34.59 42.20
C ASP A 37 -23.08 35.54 41.07
N ALA A 38 -23.60 35.32 39.86
CA ALA A 38 -23.22 36.06 38.67
C ALA A 38 -23.54 37.57 38.73
N ASP A 39 -24.67 37.94 39.33
CA ASP A 39 -25.11 39.33 39.45
C ASP A 39 -24.26 40.09 40.47
N TRP A 40 -23.93 39.45 41.59
CA TRP A 40 -23.00 40.00 42.57
C TRP A 40 -21.62 40.19 41.96
N LYS A 41 -21.05 39.18 41.29
CA LYS A 41 -19.71 39.25 40.67
C LYS A 41 -19.59 40.38 39.65
N SER A 42 -20.61 40.54 38.80
CA SER A 42 -20.63 41.58 37.76
C SER A 42 -20.56 43.00 38.37
N LYS A 43 -21.14 43.21 39.56
CA LYS A 43 -21.06 44.50 40.28
C LYS A 43 -19.72 44.73 40.97
N GLN A 44 -18.91 43.68 41.18
CA GLN A 44 -17.62 43.74 41.88
C GLN A 44 -16.41 43.86 40.93
N GLY A 45 -16.63 43.91 39.61
CA GLY A 45 -15.54 44.03 38.62
C GLY A 45 -14.67 42.78 38.51
N LEU A 46 -15.29 41.62 38.23
CA LEU A 46 -14.59 40.32 38.17
C LEU A 46 -13.35 40.33 37.27
N ILE A 47 -13.48 40.85 36.05
CA ILE A 47 -12.41 40.84 35.05
C ILE A 47 -11.27 41.80 35.44
N GLU A 48 -11.60 42.98 35.97
CA GLU A 48 -10.61 43.94 36.48
C GLU A 48 -9.79 43.30 37.62
N LYS A 49 -10.47 42.66 38.57
CA LYS A 49 -9.80 41.95 39.68
C LYS A 49 -8.99 40.74 39.24
N PHE A 50 -9.42 40.05 38.19
CA PHE A 50 -8.63 38.98 37.59
C PHE A 50 -7.28 39.50 37.06
N TRP A 51 -7.28 40.64 36.36
CA TRP A 51 -6.05 41.26 35.86
C TRP A 51 -5.14 41.75 36.98
N GLU A 52 -5.69 42.37 38.03
CA GLU A 52 -4.91 42.72 39.23
C GLU A 52 -4.23 41.47 39.83
N LEU A 53 -4.92 40.33 39.88
CA LEU A 53 -4.33 39.08 40.36
C LEU A 53 -3.21 38.57 39.44
N VAL A 54 -3.41 38.61 38.12
CA VAL A 54 -2.38 38.24 37.12
C VAL A 54 -1.11 39.08 37.31
N GLU A 55 -1.25 40.39 37.51
CA GLU A 55 -0.12 41.29 37.76
C GLU A 55 0.60 40.95 39.06
N VAL A 56 -0.14 40.70 40.15
CA VAL A 56 0.44 40.32 41.45
C VAL A 56 1.20 38.99 41.36
N ILE A 57 0.63 37.98 40.71
CA ILE A 57 1.30 36.68 40.52
C ILE A 57 2.57 36.85 39.68
N GLY A 58 2.52 37.64 38.61
CA GLY A 58 3.66 37.94 37.75
C GLY A 58 4.77 38.67 38.48
N ALA A 59 4.43 39.69 39.29
CA ALA A 59 5.40 40.46 40.07
C ALA A 59 6.10 39.63 41.15
N GLN A 60 5.42 38.61 41.69
CA GLN A 60 5.99 37.69 42.69
C GLN A 60 6.82 36.56 42.07
N ALA A 61 6.98 36.52 40.74
CA ALA A 61 7.71 35.47 40.03
C ALA A 61 7.27 34.04 40.42
N GLN A 62 5.97 33.85 40.65
CA GLN A 62 5.42 32.55 40.99
C GLN A 62 5.72 31.53 39.87
N PRO A 63 5.99 30.25 40.20
CA PRO A 63 6.38 29.25 39.22
C PRO A 63 5.27 28.95 38.20
N GLN A 64 4.03 29.35 38.47
CA GLN A 64 2.87 29.14 37.63
C GLN A 64 1.74 30.11 37.99
N TYR A 65 0.90 30.42 37.00
CA TYR A 65 -0.41 31.04 37.18
C TYR A 65 -1.43 29.92 37.39
N VAL A 66 -1.98 29.84 38.60
CA VAL A 66 -3.00 28.85 38.95
C VAL A 66 -4.31 29.60 39.16
N PHE A 67 -5.37 29.16 38.50
CA PHE A 67 -6.71 29.73 38.59
C PHE A 67 -7.73 28.62 38.81
N SER A 68 -7.38 27.64 39.65
CA SER A 68 -8.18 26.43 39.83
C SER A 68 -9.57 26.72 40.40
N GLU A 69 -10.58 26.04 39.88
CA GLU A 69 -11.98 26.14 40.34
C GLU A 69 -12.55 27.57 40.28
N PHE A 70 -12.00 28.43 39.40
CA PHE A 70 -12.52 29.77 39.20
C PHE A 70 -13.85 29.73 38.45
N TYR A 71 -14.79 30.55 38.88
CA TYR A 71 -16.06 30.75 38.19
C TYR A 71 -16.03 32.09 37.45
N PHE A 72 -16.04 32.07 36.12
CA PHE A 72 -16.13 33.26 35.28
C PHE A 72 -17.57 33.47 34.82
N SER A 73 -18.29 34.40 35.47
CA SER A 73 -19.67 34.79 35.09
C SER A 73 -19.72 35.66 33.83
N GLU A 74 -18.57 36.21 33.45
CA GLU A 74 -18.37 37.08 32.29
C GLU A 74 -17.41 36.40 31.30
N ASN A 75 -17.33 36.92 30.07
CA ASN A 75 -16.42 36.35 29.06
C ASN A 75 -14.98 36.72 29.42
N LEU A 76 -14.11 35.72 29.56
CA LEU A 76 -12.69 35.97 29.78
C LEU A 76 -12.00 36.22 28.44
N ALA A 77 -11.58 37.46 28.17
CA ALA A 77 -10.85 37.81 26.97
C ALA A 77 -9.41 38.20 27.33
N LEU A 78 -8.43 37.45 26.81
CA LEU A 78 -7.01 37.77 26.88
C LEU A 78 -6.49 38.06 25.47
N GLU A 79 -5.85 39.20 25.31
CA GLU A 79 -5.33 39.67 24.02
C GLU A 79 -3.84 40.03 24.15
N GLU A 80 -3.00 39.50 23.26
CA GLU A 80 -1.57 39.83 23.14
C GLU A 80 -0.76 39.69 24.44
N PHE A 81 -1.23 38.87 25.39
CA PHE A 81 -0.59 38.73 26.69
C PHE A 81 0.50 37.65 26.67
N ASN A 82 1.62 37.93 27.35
CA ASN A 82 2.76 37.02 27.43
C ASN A 82 2.88 36.35 28.82
N PHE A 83 2.54 35.07 28.90
CA PHE A 83 2.75 34.25 30.10
C PHE A 83 4.12 33.58 30.05
N ALA A 84 5.03 34.02 30.93
CA ALA A 84 6.37 33.46 31.06
C ALA A 84 6.39 32.07 31.72
N THR A 85 5.39 31.77 32.55
CA THR A 85 5.26 30.51 33.30
C THR A 85 3.98 29.75 32.92
N GLN A 86 3.80 28.55 33.47
CA GLN A 86 2.64 27.70 33.16
C GLN A 86 1.35 28.41 33.57
N VAL A 87 0.31 28.32 32.76
CA VAL A 87 -1.04 28.80 33.12
C VAL A 87 -1.99 27.63 33.28
N SER A 88 -2.75 27.61 34.37
CA SER A 88 -3.71 26.56 34.67
C SER A 88 -5.06 27.14 35.10
N PHE A 89 -6.11 26.77 34.38
CA PHE A 89 -7.52 27.01 34.71
C PHE A 89 -8.21 25.70 35.12
N ALA A 90 -7.50 24.79 35.78
CA ALA A 90 -8.04 23.47 36.12
C ALA A 90 -9.38 23.56 36.88
N HIS A 91 -10.37 22.78 36.46
CA HIS A 91 -11.73 22.74 37.02
C HIS A 91 -12.46 24.09 37.04
N SER A 92 -12.04 25.06 36.21
CA SER A 92 -12.71 26.36 36.11
C SER A 92 -13.98 26.27 35.28
N TYR A 93 -14.93 27.17 35.57
CA TYR A 93 -16.20 27.28 34.88
C TYR A 93 -16.30 28.62 34.14
N PHE A 94 -16.64 28.59 32.85
CA PHE A 94 -16.74 29.77 32.00
C PHE A 94 -18.16 29.93 31.45
N ALA A 95 -18.98 30.74 32.14
CA ALA A 95 -20.41 30.90 31.84
C ALA A 95 -20.68 31.57 30.49
N LYS A 96 -19.85 32.56 30.09
CA LYS A 96 -19.98 33.27 28.81
C LYS A 96 -18.89 32.94 27.80
N GLY A 97 -17.97 32.04 28.15
CA GLY A 97 -16.87 31.59 27.30
C GLY A 97 -15.52 32.20 27.66
N ALA A 98 -14.52 31.83 26.86
CA ALA A 98 -13.16 32.34 26.96
C ALA A 98 -12.55 32.56 25.57
N ARG A 99 -11.79 33.63 25.43
CA ARG A 99 -11.12 34.02 24.20
C ARG A 99 -9.66 34.39 24.50
N PHE A 100 -8.74 33.66 23.89
CA PHE A 100 -7.30 33.89 23.95
C PHE A 100 -6.81 34.21 22.52
N VAL A 101 -6.44 35.47 22.27
CA VAL A 101 -5.99 35.95 20.95
C VAL A 101 -4.60 36.55 21.10
N GLY A 102 -3.64 36.20 20.24
CA GLY A 102 -2.29 36.80 20.33
C GLY A 102 -1.43 36.30 21.51
N CYS A 103 -2.01 35.50 22.41
CA CYS A 103 -1.39 35.16 23.68
C CYS A 103 -0.19 34.21 23.52
N GLN A 104 0.82 34.40 24.35
CA GLN A 104 2.04 33.59 24.40
C GLN A 104 2.04 32.76 25.68
N PHE A 105 1.72 31.46 25.57
CA PHE A 105 1.79 30.50 26.67
C PHE A 105 3.10 29.71 26.57
N ASN A 106 4.20 30.33 27.01
CA ASN A 106 5.56 29.80 26.76
C ASN A 106 5.89 28.51 27.51
N ARG A 107 5.16 28.22 28.59
CA ARG A 107 5.31 26.95 29.32
C ARG A 107 4.12 26.02 29.15
N GLY A 108 2.97 26.56 28.75
CA GLY A 108 1.77 25.79 28.43
C GLY A 108 0.51 26.37 29.07
N LEU A 109 -0.62 25.86 28.60
CA LEU A 109 -1.97 26.16 29.04
C LEU A 109 -2.67 24.86 29.46
N THR A 110 -3.11 24.80 30.71
CA THR A 110 -3.87 23.67 31.26
C THR A 110 -5.31 24.08 31.52
N LEU A 111 -6.24 23.34 30.94
CA LEU A 111 -7.69 23.48 31.05
C LEU A 111 -8.32 22.18 31.61
N ASP A 112 -7.54 21.35 32.30
CA ASP A 112 -7.99 20.05 32.83
C ASP A 112 -9.25 20.19 33.70
N GLY A 113 -10.30 19.44 33.37
CA GLY A 113 -11.60 19.49 34.03
C GLY A 113 -12.39 20.80 33.85
N ALA A 114 -11.92 21.73 33.00
CA ALA A 114 -12.62 23.00 32.79
C ALA A 114 -13.92 22.81 32.00
N CYS A 115 -14.92 23.63 32.32
CA CYS A 115 -16.23 23.63 31.66
C CYS A 115 -16.50 24.99 31.03
N PHE A 116 -16.89 24.99 29.76
CA PHE A 116 -17.21 26.18 28.97
C PHE A 116 -18.67 26.11 28.50
N GLU A 117 -19.53 26.94 29.10
CA GLU A 117 -20.91 27.13 28.63
C GLU A 117 -20.97 28.03 27.40
N GLY A 118 -20.07 29.01 27.33
CA GLY A 118 -19.85 29.82 26.14
C GLY A 118 -18.74 29.25 25.25
N PRO A 119 -18.42 29.92 24.13
CA PRO A 119 -17.40 29.44 23.21
C PRO A 119 -15.99 29.51 23.82
N LEU A 120 -15.14 28.56 23.46
CA LEU A 120 -13.70 28.62 23.70
C LEU A 120 -13.00 28.97 22.39
N ILE A 121 -12.30 30.10 22.35
CA ILE A 121 -11.61 30.61 21.16
C ILE A 121 -10.14 30.82 21.49
N ILE A 122 -9.25 30.13 20.79
CA ILE A 122 -7.80 30.26 20.89
C ILE A 122 -7.27 30.57 19.50
N ARG A 123 -6.68 31.75 19.27
CA ARG A 123 -6.21 32.17 17.95
C ARG A 123 -4.91 32.96 17.95
N TYR A 124 -4.12 32.80 16.88
CA TYR A 124 -2.96 33.65 16.55
C TYR A 124 -1.93 33.74 17.69
N GLY A 125 -1.56 32.61 18.31
CA GLY A 125 -0.73 32.60 19.51
C GLY A 125 0.35 31.52 19.50
N VAL A 126 1.23 31.56 20.50
CA VAL A 126 2.19 30.48 20.77
C VAL A 126 1.70 29.71 21.98
N ILE A 127 1.51 28.40 21.82
CA ILE A 127 1.13 27.52 22.93
C ILE A 127 2.09 26.35 22.92
N LYS A 128 3.07 26.37 23.83
CA LYS A 128 4.06 25.29 23.91
C LYS A 128 3.45 23.97 24.37
N SER A 129 2.41 23.99 25.19
CA SER A 129 1.61 22.82 25.50
C SER A 129 0.17 23.22 25.76
N LEU A 130 -0.79 22.45 25.24
CA LEU A 130 -2.21 22.55 25.58
C LEU A 130 -2.65 21.23 26.20
N ILE A 131 -3.17 21.29 27.42
CA ILE A 131 -3.75 20.15 28.11
C ILE A 131 -5.21 20.48 28.40
N PHE A 132 -6.14 19.74 27.84
CA PHE A 132 -7.56 19.91 28.07
C PHE A 132 -8.23 18.54 28.21
N ASN A 133 -8.01 17.93 29.37
CA ASN A 133 -8.51 16.60 29.68
C ASN A 133 -9.79 16.71 30.51
N ASN A 134 -10.68 15.72 30.44
CA ASN A 134 -11.91 15.64 31.25
C ASN A 134 -12.79 16.90 31.16
N GLY A 135 -12.67 17.66 30.08
CA GLY A 135 -13.29 18.95 29.91
C GLY A 135 -14.65 18.86 29.23
N VAL A 136 -15.41 19.96 29.27
CA VAL A 136 -16.67 20.08 28.53
C VAL A 136 -16.75 21.44 27.84
N CYS A 137 -17.05 21.44 26.54
CA CYS A 137 -17.43 22.63 25.79
C CYS A 137 -18.87 22.48 25.29
N HIS A 138 -19.81 23.23 25.87
CA HIS A 138 -21.22 23.23 25.44
C HIS A 138 -21.46 24.00 24.15
N LYS A 139 -20.54 24.92 23.80
CA LYS A 139 -20.53 25.69 22.55
C LYS A 139 -19.23 25.45 21.79
N SER A 140 -19.08 26.11 20.64
CA SER A 140 -17.95 25.87 19.75
C SER A 140 -16.60 26.04 20.45
N CYS A 141 -15.74 25.04 20.28
CA CYS A 141 -14.32 25.11 20.62
C CYS A 141 -13.51 25.34 19.34
N GLN A 142 -12.71 26.41 19.30
CA GLN A 142 -11.95 26.79 18.11
C GLN A 142 -10.51 27.10 18.46
N ILE A 143 -9.59 26.32 17.92
CA ILE A 143 -8.14 26.49 18.06
C ILE A 143 -7.58 26.74 16.66
N LYS A 144 -7.10 27.97 16.39
CA LYS A 144 -6.67 28.37 15.05
C LYS A 144 -5.33 29.08 15.05
N GLU A 145 -4.47 28.81 14.08
CA GLU A 145 -3.22 29.55 13.87
C GLU A 145 -2.37 29.58 15.16
N VAL A 146 -2.19 28.41 15.76
CA VAL A 146 -1.36 28.21 16.96
C VAL A 146 -0.03 27.60 16.54
N ASN A 147 1.06 28.23 16.96
CA ASN A 147 2.40 27.88 16.51
C ASN A 147 3.02 26.76 17.34
N ASP A 148 3.38 25.67 16.66
CA ASP A 148 4.24 24.56 17.10
C ASP A 148 4.04 24.11 18.56
N PRO A 149 2.85 23.57 18.89
CA PRO A 149 2.63 22.96 20.20
C PRO A 149 3.49 21.70 20.35
N HIS A 150 4.20 21.60 21.47
CA HIS A 150 5.01 20.43 21.79
C HIS A 150 4.16 19.27 22.33
N PHE A 151 3.19 19.57 23.20
CA PHE A 151 2.27 18.58 23.77
C PHE A 151 0.85 19.11 23.64
N PHE A 152 0.02 18.44 22.84
CA PHE A 152 -1.36 18.83 22.58
C PHE A 152 -2.28 17.67 22.98
N THR A 153 -2.84 17.73 24.17
CA THR A 153 -3.58 16.62 24.78
C THR A 153 -4.99 17.05 25.10
N LEU A 154 -5.95 16.43 24.45
CA LEU A 154 -7.37 16.59 24.68
C LEU A 154 -7.91 15.17 24.89
N THR A 155 -7.99 14.71 26.12
CA THR A 155 -8.43 13.33 26.40
C THR A 155 -9.66 13.30 27.26
N SER A 156 -10.60 12.40 26.95
CA SER A 156 -11.86 12.26 27.69
C SER A 156 -12.65 13.59 27.75
N THR A 157 -12.50 14.44 26.74
CA THR A 157 -13.14 15.77 26.68
C THR A 157 -14.34 15.73 25.74
N ARG A 158 -15.40 16.45 26.12
CA ARG A 158 -16.66 16.49 25.39
C ARG A 158 -16.86 17.83 24.69
N PHE A 159 -16.93 17.81 23.37
CA PHE A 159 -17.24 18.97 22.53
C PHE A 159 -18.67 18.85 22.01
N LEU A 160 -19.60 19.59 22.59
CA LEU A 160 -21.03 19.47 22.29
C LEU A 160 -21.52 20.50 21.26
N GLY A 161 -20.78 21.58 21.03
CA GLY A 161 -21.15 22.66 20.10
C GLY A 161 -20.22 22.79 18.90
N GLY A 162 -19.67 21.68 18.41
CA GLY A 162 -18.66 21.65 17.34
C GLY A 162 -17.23 21.93 17.80
N PHE A 163 -16.27 21.53 16.95
CA PHE A 163 -14.84 21.63 17.23
C PHE A 163 -14.09 22.01 15.95
N ALA A 164 -13.10 22.91 16.07
CA ALA A 164 -12.24 23.26 14.94
C ALA A 164 -10.78 23.42 15.36
N LEU A 165 -9.90 22.61 14.77
CA LEU A 165 -8.45 22.78 14.77
C LEU A 165 -8.00 23.22 13.39
N LYS A 166 -7.50 24.46 13.25
CA LYS A 166 -7.16 25.03 11.93
C LYS A 166 -5.79 25.71 11.90
N GLY A 167 -5.00 25.49 10.86
CA GLY A 167 -3.71 26.19 10.70
C GLY A 167 -2.73 25.88 11.83
N VAL A 168 -2.65 24.62 12.26
CA VAL A 168 -1.75 24.18 13.34
C VAL A 168 -0.71 23.22 12.76
N ARG A 169 0.56 23.49 13.03
CA ARG A 169 1.66 22.64 12.54
C ARG A 169 2.50 22.17 13.72
N PHE A 170 2.56 20.86 13.89
CA PHE A 170 3.48 20.19 14.80
C PHE A 170 4.80 20.01 14.03
N THR A 171 5.92 20.56 14.51
CA THR A 171 7.16 20.60 13.69
C THR A 171 8.23 19.59 14.09
N GLN A 172 8.10 18.93 15.24
CA GLN A 172 9.05 17.91 15.71
C GLN A 172 8.35 16.57 15.92
N PHE A 173 9.07 15.47 15.70
CA PHE A 173 8.55 14.11 15.86
C PHE A 173 8.01 13.82 17.28
N ALA A 174 8.60 14.43 18.32
CA ALA A 174 8.11 14.31 19.69
C ALA A 174 6.78 15.05 19.94
N HIS A 175 6.35 15.89 18.99
CA HIS A 175 5.15 16.71 19.12
C HIS A 175 3.92 15.93 18.68
N GLN A 176 3.24 15.33 19.66
CA GLN A 176 2.06 14.49 19.44
C GLN A 176 0.77 15.21 19.81
N ALA A 177 -0.29 14.92 19.05
CA ALA A 177 -1.65 15.34 19.33
C ALA A 177 -2.47 14.14 19.83
N HIS A 178 -3.12 14.29 20.98
CA HIS A 178 -3.93 13.24 21.58
C HIS A 178 -5.38 13.72 21.67
N PHE A 179 -6.30 12.92 21.13
CA PHE A 179 -7.74 13.13 21.11
C PHE A 179 -8.50 11.92 21.69
N SER A 180 -7.79 11.03 22.40
CA SER A 180 -8.33 9.75 22.84
C SER A 180 -9.51 9.91 23.81
N ASP A 181 -10.51 9.05 23.69
CA ASP A 181 -11.76 9.07 24.45
C ASP A 181 -12.57 10.39 24.35
N CYS A 182 -12.26 11.26 23.38
CA CYS A 182 -13.04 12.47 23.16
C CYS A 182 -14.40 12.16 22.53
N ILE A 183 -15.40 12.95 22.90
CA ILE A 183 -16.73 12.89 22.31
C ILE A 183 -16.99 14.20 21.58
N PHE A 184 -17.23 14.13 20.28
CA PHE A 184 -17.60 15.26 19.44
C PHE A 184 -19.07 15.11 19.05
N GLU A 185 -19.94 15.98 19.55
CA GLU A 185 -21.37 16.00 19.29
C GLU A 185 -21.76 17.30 18.57
N ALA A 186 -22.78 17.21 17.72
CA ALA A 186 -23.43 18.36 17.11
C ALA A 186 -24.70 18.69 17.90
N ALA A 187 -24.68 19.74 18.73
CA ALA A 187 -25.88 20.23 19.42
C ALA A 187 -26.82 21.00 18.48
N GLN A 188 -26.27 21.59 17.41
CA GLN A 188 -26.99 22.35 16.40
C GLN A 188 -26.72 21.78 15.01
N HIS A 189 -27.62 22.08 14.07
CA HIS A 189 -27.51 21.59 12.68
C HIS A 189 -26.24 22.07 11.97
N ASP A 190 -25.66 23.20 12.37
CA ASP A 190 -24.46 23.76 11.74
C ASP A 190 -23.16 23.40 12.51
N ASP A 191 -23.27 22.62 13.58
CA ASP A 191 -22.12 22.18 14.36
C ASP A 191 -21.38 21.07 13.60
N GLU A 192 -20.10 21.33 13.29
CA GLU A 192 -19.23 20.41 12.58
C GLU A 192 -17.89 20.28 13.29
N VAL A 193 -17.18 19.19 12.97
CA VAL A 193 -15.82 18.93 13.43
C VAL A 193 -14.85 19.15 12.28
N TRP A 194 -13.90 20.07 12.46
CA TRP A 194 -12.95 20.47 11.44
C TRP A 194 -11.50 20.28 11.88
N PHE A 195 -10.73 19.60 11.04
CA PHE A 195 -9.28 19.63 11.01
C PHE A 195 -8.87 20.19 9.66
N GLU A 196 -8.35 21.42 9.63
CA GLU A 196 -8.07 22.12 8.37
C GLU A 196 -6.68 22.75 8.35
N ASN A 197 -5.89 22.51 7.31
CA ASN A 197 -4.51 23.01 7.22
C ASN A 197 -3.68 22.60 8.45
N VAL A 198 -3.78 21.32 8.82
CA VAL A 198 -3.09 20.76 10.01
C VAL A 198 -1.98 19.83 9.57
N HIS A 199 -0.80 19.98 10.16
CA HIS A 199 0.32 19.06 9.94
C HIS A 199 0.63 18.33 11.25
N PHE A 200 0.34 17.03 11.31
CA PHE A 200 0.61 16.18 12.47
C PHE A 200 1.95 15.46 12.35
N GLN A 201 2.72 15.48 13.44
CA GLN A 201 3.92 14.66 13.66
C GLN A 201 3.63 13.44 14.56
N GLY A 202 2.35 13.16 14.77
CA GLY A 202 1.79 12.06 15.56
C GLY A 202 0.40 12.45 16.03
N ALA A 203 -0.63 11.62 15.80
CA ALA A 203 -2.00 11.96 16.19
C ALA A 203 -2.82 10.73 16.59
N TYR A 204 -3.43 10.76 17.78
CA TYR A 204 -4.13 9.62 18.36
C TYR A 204 -5.61 9.96 18.59
N PHE A 205 -6.51 9.22 17.96
CA PHE A 205 -7.97 9.38 18.05
C PHE A 205 -8.64 8.15 18.68
N ASP A 206 -7.90 7.42 19.53
CA ASP A 206 -8.33 6.13 20.04
C ASP A 206 -9.62 6.26 20.83
N LYS A 207 -10.61 5.43 20.51
CA LYS A 207 -11.94 5.42 21.16
C LYS A 207 -12.68 6.77 21.08
N ALA A 208 -12.21 7.72 20.27
CA ALA A 208 -12.93 8.96 20.05
C ALA A 208 -14.26 8.67 19.33
N VAL A 209 -15.29 9.46 19.63
CA VAL A 209 -16.64 9.30 19.08
C VAL A 209 -17.04 10.57 18.34
N PHE A 210 -17.27 10.47 17.03
CA PHE A 210 -17.67 11.59 16.19
C PHE A 210 -19.18 11.56 15.89
N ASN A 211 -20.00 12.01 16.83
CA ASN A 211 -21.46 12.24 16.69
C ASN A 211 -21.79 13.57 15.99
N ALA A 212 -20.96 13.97 15.03
CA ALA A 212 -21.11 15.19 14.23
C ALA A 212 -20.50 14.97 12.84
N PRO A 213 -20.87 15.78 11.83
CA PRO A 213 -20.16 15.82 10.56
C PRO A 213 -18.68 16.13 10.78
N LEU A 214 -17.81 15.39 10.09
CA LEU A 214 -16.37 15.44 10.30
C LEU A 214 -15.64 15.74 9.00
N LYS A 215 -14.74 16.72 9.03
CA LYS A 215 -13.96 17.16 7.87
C LYS A 215 -12.48 17.28 8.24
N PHE A 216 -11.67 16.43 7.63
CA PHE A 216 -10.22 16.61 7.50
C PHE A 216 -9.95 17.19 6.12
N LYS A 217 -9.39 18.40 6.06
CA LYS A 217 -9.08 19.09 4.80
C LYS A 217 -7.67 19.64 4.80
N ASN A 218 -6.90 19.30 3.77
CA ASN A 218 -5.50 19.70 3.66
C ASN A 218 -4.71 19.36 4.94
N VAL A 219 -4.69 18.07 5.25
CA VAL A 219 -4.06 17.54 6.47
C VAL A 219 -2.88 16.65 6.08
N THR A 220 -1.75 16.88 6.72
CA THR A 220 -0.53 16.09 6.55
C THR A 220 -0.33 15.20 7.78
N PHE A 221 -0.12 13.90 7.55
CA PHE A 221 0.27 12.92 8.56
C PHE A 221 1.71 12.47 8.29
N ASP A 222 2.67 12.97 9.07
CA ASP A 222 4.11 12.72 8.88
C ASP A 222 4.71 11.73 9.89
N SER A 223 3.87 11.12 10.71
CA SER A 223 4.21 10.07 11.67
C SER A 223 3.00 9.17 11.92
N GLU A 224 3.09 8.29 12.90
CA GLU A 224 2.00 7.42 13.35
C GLU A 224 0.74 8.23 13.70
N THR A 225 -0.36 7.89 13.04
CA THR A 225 -1.69 8.45 13.28
C THR A 225 -2.68 7.32 13.42
N GLU A 226 -3.43 7.31 14.52
CA GLU A 226 -4.27 6.18 14.91
C GLU A 226 -5.74 6.57 15.04
N PHE A 227 -6.57 5.85 14.30
CA PHE A 227 -8.02 5.77 14.48
C PHE A 227 -8.36 4.36 14.95
N ILE A 228 -7.94 4.01 16.18
CA ILE A 228 -8.18 2.69 16.78
C ILE A 228 -9.45 2.73 17.62
N GLU A 229 -10.41 1.85 17.30
CA GLU A 229 -11.74 1.82 17.93
C GLU A 229 -12.47 3.17 17.90
N THR A 230 -12.06 4.08 17.00
CA THR A 230 -12.74 5.35 16.75
C THR A 230 -14.12 5.08 16.16
N GLN A 231 -15.13 5.76 16.68
CA GLN A 231 -16.50 5.56 16.24
C GLN A 231 -16.95 6.69 15.32
N PHE A 232 -17.51 6.28 14.18
CA PHE A 232 -18.20 7.16 13.24
C PHE A 232 -19.69 6.78 13.14
N PRO A 233 -20.52 7.08 14.16
CA PRO A 233 -21.90 6.60 14.21
C PRO A 233 -22.77 7.21 13.10
N PRO A 234 -23.83 6.50 12.65
CA PRO A 234 -24.83 7.06 11.75
C PRO A 234 -25.40 8.37 12.30
N LEU A 235 -25.58 9.37 11.44
CA LEU A 235 -26.21 10.64 11.81
C LEU A 235 -27.68 10.58 11.38
N SER A 236 -28.60 10.56 12.35
CA SER A 236 -30.03 10.41 12.11
C SER A 236 -30.74 11.70 11.66
N ASN A 237 -30.12 12.87 11.83
CA ASN A 237 -30.80 14.18 11.72
C ASN A 237 -30.05 15.22 10.87
N PHE A 238 -29.08 14.84 10.05
CA PHE A 238 -28.35 15.80 9.21
C PHE A 238 -28.97 15.90 7.82
N SER A 239 -29.48 17.09 7.48
CA SER A 239 -30.08 17.37 6.17
C SER A 239 -29.01 17.48 5.07
N ASP A 240 -29.44 17.25 3.82
CA ASP A 240 -28.74 17.13 2.53
C ASP A 240 -27.66 18.19 2.15
N ARG A 241 -27.20 19.07 3.06
CA ARG A 241 -26.22 20.12 2.75
C ARG A 241 -24.75 19.68 2.83
N ALA A 242 -24.41 18.71 3.69
CA ALA A 242 -23.06 18.15 3.69
C ALA A 242 -22.97 17.10 2.58
N ALA A 243 -22.18 17.38 1.53
CA ALA A 243 -21.99 16.43 0.43
C ALA A 243 -21.54 15.04 0.92
N LEU A 244 -20.83 14.98 2.06
CA LEU A 244 -20.44 13.76 2.78
C LEU A 244 -20.43 14.01 4.30
N PRO A 245 -21.01 13.13 5.14
CA PRO A 245 -21.03 13.30 6.60
C PRO A 245 -19.66 13.03 7.25
N THR A 246 -18.76 12.33 6.56
CA THR A 246 -17.33 12.31 6.90
C THR A 246 -16.51 12.47 5.64
N SER A 247 -15.57 13.42 5.64
CA SER A 247 -14.66 13.60 4.52
C SER A 247 -13.24 13.84 4.97
N PHE A 248 -12.34 13.15 4.30
CA PHE A 248 -10.90 13.34 4.30
C PHE A 248 -10.53 13.77 2.89
N THR A 249 -10.15 15.03 2.73
CA THR A 249 -9.90 15.66 1.43
C THR A 249 -8.54 16.32 1.43
N GLU A 250 -7.79 16.19 0.33
CA GLU A 250 -6.42 16.74 0.22
C GLU A 250 -5.52 16.17 1.33
N ILE A 251 -5.61 14.86 1.60
CA ILE A 251 -4.79 14.21 2.63
C ILE A 251 -3.41 13.91 2.07
N THR A 252 -2.37 14.28 2.82
CA THR A 252 -0.99 13.89 2.55
C THR A 252 -0.50 12.94 3.63
N VAL A 253 -0.01 11.77 3.24
CA VAL A 253 0.68 10.84 4.14
C VAL A 253 2.16 10.90 3.79
N GLY A 254 2.96 11.59 4.60
CA GLY A 254 4.38 11.78 4.33
C GLY A 254 5.18 10.48 4.48
N LYS A 255 6.45 10.51 4.11
CA LYS A 255 7.33 9.33 4.05
C LYS A 255 7.41 8.51 5.35
N ASN A 256 7.32 9.17 6.50
CA ASN A 256 7.33 8.52 7.81
C ASN A 256 5.92 8.36 8.40
N GLY A 257 4.89 8.83 7.67
CA GLY A 257 3.51 8.76 8.07
C GLY A 257 2.97 7.34 8.02
N GLU A 258 2.28 6.94 9.07
CA GLU A 258 1.50 5.70 9.12
C GLU A 258 0.10 6.04 9.58
N LEU A 259 -0.87 5.99 8.66
CA LEU A 259 -2.26 6.32 8.92
C LEU A 259 -3.07 5.04 9.14
N ASN A 260 -3.43 4.77 10.39
CA ASN A 260 -4.08 3.54 10.83
C ASN A 260 -5.59 3.74 11.04
N PHE A 261 -6.40 2.98 10.31
CA PHE A 261 -7.85 2.87 10.50
C PHE A 261 -8.18 1.45 11.00
N ARG A 262 -8.41 1.30 12.31
CA ARG A 262 -8.55 -0.04 12.93
C ARG A 262 -9.80 -0.16 13.78
N GLY A 263 -10.77 -0.94 13.30
CA GLY A 263 -11.91 -1.37 14.11
C GLY A 263 -11.56 -2.54 15.03
N SER A 264 -12.54 -3.06 15.76
CA SER A 264 -12.39 -4.28 16.55
C SER A 264 -13.00 -5.49 15.83
N ASN A 265 -12.76 -6.69 16.37
CA ASN A 265 -13.34 -7.92 15.81
C ASN A 265 -14.88 -7.95 15.90
N THR A 266 -15.46 -7.23 16.86
CA THR A 266 -16.91 -7.15 17.05
C THR A 266 -17.52 -5.93 16.37
N GLU A 267 -16.76 -4.85 16.23
CA GLU A 267 -17.27 -3.56 15.77
C GLU A 267 -16.38 -2.99 14.67
N LYS A 268 -16.94 -2.92 13.45
CA LYS A 268 -16.24 -2.32 12.31
C LYS A 268 -16.11 -0.82 12.48
N LEU A 269 -14.98 -0.26 12.05
CA LEU A 269 -14.65 1.16 12.26
C LEU A 269 -15.67 2.10 11.59
N LEU A 270 -15.88 1.93 10.28
CA LEU A 270 -16.78 2.77 9.49
C LEU A 270 -18.22 2.26 9.59
N LYS A 271 -19.14 3.15 9.97
CA LYS A 271 -20.59 2.91 10.06
C LYS A 271 -21.44 3.98 9.36
N ARG A 272 -20.80 4.91 8.64
CA ARG A 272 -21.44 6.02 7.92
C ARG A 272 -20.65 6.40 6.69
N ILE A 273 -21.34 6.96 5.70
CA ILE A 273 -20.74 7.36 4.41
C ILE A 273 -19.50 8.25 4.65
N THR A 274 -18.36 7.81 4.12
CA THR A 274 -17.05 8.42 4.33
C THR A 274 -16.34 8.59 2.99
N GLY A 275 -15.95 9.84 2.70
CA GLY A 275 -15.03 10.14 1.61
C GLY A 275 -13.60 10.15 2.12
N LEU A 276 -12.73 9.41 1.46
CA LEU A 276 -11.30 9.39 1.69
C LEU A 276 -10.58 9.66 0.37
N PHE A 277 -9.89 10.81 0.31
CA PHE A 277 -9.24 11.34 -0.89
C PHE A 277 -7.86 11.87 -0.52
N PHE A 278 -6.83 11.34 -1.17
CA PHE A 278 -5.42 11.61 -0.93
C PHE A 278 -4.86 12.51 -2.02
N GLU A 279 -4.13 13.54 -1.60
CA GLU A 279 -3.27 14.33 -2.49
C GLU A 279 -1.98 13.55 -2.80
N SER A 280 -1.37 12.95 -1.77
CA SER A 280 -0.19 12.10 -1.94
C SER A 280 -0.02 11.10 -0.79
N ILE A 281 0.57 9.95 -1.10
CA ILE A 281 0.93 8.92 -0.13
C ILE A 281 2.39 8.53 -0.38
N GLU A 282 3.28 8.92 0.51
CA GLU A 282 4.69 8.49 0.53
C GLU A 282 4.99 7.49 1.64
N GLY A 283 4.14 7.46 2.68
CA GLY A 283 4.18 6.51 3.78
C GLY A 283 3.15 5.38 3.62
N LYS A 284 2.49 5.01 4.73
CA LYS A 284 1.55 3.89 4.77
C LYS A 284 0.16 4.30 5.22
N VAL A 285 -0.85 3.63 4.67
CA VAL A 285 -2.24 3.67 5.13
C VAL A 285 -2.68 2.24 5.40
N ILE A 286 -3.20 1.96 6.59
CA ILE A 286 -3.55 0.61 7.01
C ILE A 286 -5.01 0.57 7.41
N PHE A 287 -5.75 -0.39 6.87
CA PHE A 287 -7.13 -0.68 7.24
C PHE A 287 -7.23 -2.05 7.90
N GLU A 288 -7.78 -2.13 9.11
CA GLU A 288 -8.13 -3.39 9.76
C GLU A 288 -9.54 -3.30 10.31
N ASN A 289 -10.32 -4.40 10.26
CA ASN A 289 -11.69 -4.42 10.75
C ASN A 289 -12.55 -3.23 10.25
N THR A 290 -12.35 -2.80 9.01
CA THR A 290 -13.04 -1.64 8.43
C THR A 290 -14.10 -2.07 7.43
N ASN A 291 -15.28 -1.43 7.45
CA ASN A 291 -16.35 -1.72 6.50
C ASN A 291 -16.34 -0.72 5.33
N PHE A 292 -15.83 -1.17 4.18
CA PHE A 292 -15.66 -0.36 2.98
C PHE A 292 -16.99 -0.07 2.28
N ASN A 293 -18.10 -0.71 2.66
CA ASN A 293 -19.43 -0.39 2.13
C ASN A 293 -19.88 1.03 2.48
N TYR A 294 -19.23 1.63 3.49
CA TYR A 294 -19.41 3.01 3.87
C TYR A 294 -18.41 3.97 3.21
N LEU A 295 -17.46 3.49 2.40
CA LEU A 295 -16.65 4.37 1.56
C LEU A 295 -17.43 4.78 0.30
N THR A 296 -17.25 6.01 -0.15
CA THR A 296 -17.77 6.43 -1.45
C THR A 296 -17.12 5.63 -2.58
N GLN A 297 -17.82 5.43 -3.70
CA GLN A 297 -17.25 4.72 -4.85
C GLN A 297 -15.95 5.37 -5.34
N LYS A 298 -15.93 6.71 -5.42
CA LYS A 298 -14.72 7.47 -5.79
C LYS A 298 -13.55 7.16 -4.85
N SER A 299 -13.79 7.02 -3.55
CA SER A 299 -12.75 6.65 -2.59
C SER A 299 -12.25 5.22 -2.80
N LYS A 300 -13.15 4.26 -3.07
CA LYS A 300 -12.76 2.88 -3.39
C LYS A 300 -11.88 2.84 -4.63
N ASP A 301 -12.27 3.56 -5.69
CA ASP A 301 -11.53 3.64 -6.95
C ASP A 301 -10.14 4.26 -6.73
N GLU A 302 -10.05 5.34 -5.95
CA GLU A 302 -8.79 6.02 -5.65
C GLU A 302 -7.86 5.15 -4.80
N ILE A 303 -8.38 4.47 -3.77
CA ILE A 303 -7.63 3.49 -2.99
C ILE A 303 -7.06 2.40 -3.91
N GLU A 304 -7.86 1.89 -4.82
CA GLU A 304 -7.41 0.85 -5.75
C GLU A 304 -6.35 1.36 -6.75
N VAL A 305 -6.45 2.62 -7.20
CA VAL A 305 -5.41 3.27 -8.01
C VAL A 305 -4.11 3.39 -7.21
N TRP A 306 -4.16 3.85 -5.96
CA TRP A 306 -2.99 3.95 -5.09
C TRP A 306 -2.37 2.58 -4.81
N ARG A 307 -3.17 1.54 -4.56
CA ARG A 307 -2.70 0.15 -4.38
C ARG A 307 -1.97 -0.39 -5.60
N LYS A 308 -2.39 0.02 -6.81
CA LYS A 308 -1.76 -0.36 -8.08
C LYS A 308 -0.57 0.53 -8.47
N SER A 309 -0.42 1.69 -7.84
CA SER A 309 0.63 2.64 -8.16
C SER A 309 2.00 2.08 -7.73
N LYS A 310 2.97 2.06 -8.65
CA LYS A 310 4.33 1.49 -8.44
C LYS A 310 5.25 2.39 -7.56
N GLY A 311 4.69 3.14 -6.61
CA GLY A 311 5.36 4.14 -5.75
C GLY A 311 5.58 3.69 -4.29
N ASN A 312 6.03 4.60 -3.41
CA ASN A 312 6.19 4.33 -1.97
C ASN A 312 4.84 4.27 -1.20
N ALA A 313 3.73 4.61 -1.86
CA ALA A 313 2.39 4.54 -1.29
C ALA A 313 2.03 3.11 -0.91
N GLN A 314 2.00 2.78 0.38
CA GLN A 314 1.57 1.45 0.83
C GLN A 314 0.19 1.56 1.46
N ILE A 315 -0.87 1.25 0.70
CA ILE A 315 -2.18 1.01 1.28
C ILE A 315 -2.34 -0.48 1.56
N ASP A 316 -2.42 -0.84 2.84
CA ASP A 316 -2.68 -2.19 3.31
C ASP A 316 -4.14 -2.35 3.74
N ILE A 317 -4.79 -3.42 3.26
CA ILE A 317 -6.15 -3.80 3.67
C ILE A 317 -6.02 -5.12 4.41
N GLY A 318 -5.81 -5.01 5.71
CA GLY A 318 -5.64 -6.11 6.63
C GLY A 318 -6.93 -6.85 6.97
N SER A 319 -6.81 -7.76 7.94
CA SER A 319 -7.86 -8.71 8.29
C SER A 319 -9.15 -8.06 8.81
N GLY A 320 -10.26 -8.79 8.64
CA GLY A 320 -11.57 -8.38 9.14
C GLY A 320 -12.23 -7.22 8.39
N CYS A 321 -11.61 -6.68 7.34
CA CYS A 321 -12.26 -5.68 6.49
C CYS A 321 -13.40 -6.29 5.65
N ILE A 322 -14.49 -5.54 5.49
CA ILE A 322 -15.59 -5.88 4.57
C ILE A 322 -15.40 -5.04 3.32
N LYS A 323 -14.96 -5.65 2.21
CA LYS A 323 -14.66 -4.95 0.96
C LYS A 323 -15.88 -4.75 0.07
N TYR A 324 -16.76 -5.77 0.01
CA TYR A 324 -17.88 -5.84 -0.94
C TYR A 324 -19.24 -5.83 -0.25
N ARG A 325 -20.26 -5.33 -0.95
CA ARG A 325 -21.66 -5.37 -0.50
C ARG A 325 -22.23 -6.78 -0.48
N HIS A 326 -22.03 -7.50 -1.58
CA HIS A 326 -22.48 -8.88 -1.76
C HIS A 326 -21.26 -9.76 -2.03
N ARG A 327 -21.21 -10.92 -1.39
CA ARG A 327 -20.23 -11.96 -1.72
C ARG A 327 -20.83 -13.34 -1.50
N THR A 328 -20.42 -14.30 -2.31
CA THR A 328 -20.75 -15.70 -2.09
C THR A 328 -19.90 -16.26 -0.94
N PRO A 329 -20.28 -17.40 -0.34
CA PRO A 329 -19.36 -18.18 0.48
C PRO A 329 -18.08 -18.51 -0.31
N GLU A 330 -16.97 -18.62 0.42
CA GLU A 330 -15.70 -19.08 -0.15
C GLU A 330 -15.87 -20.53 -0.62
N ARG A 331 -15.45 -20.78 -1.87
CA ARG A 331 -15.42 -22.10 -2.47
C ARG A 331 -13.99 -22.57 -2.56
N THR A 332 -13.72 -23.75 -2.01
CA THR A 332 -12.41 -24.41 -2.11
C THR A 332 -12.47 -25.45 -3.22
N ILE A 333 -11.77 -25.17 -4.30
CA ILE A 333 -11.57 -26.06 -5.43
C ILE A 333 -10.33 -26.89 -5.16
N LYS A 334 -10.46 -28.20 -4.99
CA LYS A 334 -9.29 -29.09 -4.94
C LYS A 334 -8.75 -29.29 -6.35
N LEU A 335 -7.44 -29.22 -6.48
CA LEU A 335 -6.74 -29.33 -7.75
C LEU A 335 -5.88 -30.58 -7.78
N ASP A 336 -6.00 -31.33 -8.86
CA ASP A 336 -5.02 -32.26 -9.37
C ASP A 336 -4.04 -31.52 -10.31
N GLU A 337 -2.77 -31.95 -10.34
CA GLU A 337 -1.65 -31.26 -11.04
C GLU A 337 -1.97 -30.87 -12.50
N ASN A 338 -2.90 -31.57 -13.15
CA ASN A 338 -3.26 -31.37 -14.56
C ASN A 338 -4.23 -30.22 -14.83
N TYR A 339 -4.88 -29.65 -13.80
CA TYR A 339 -6.04 -28.75 -13.95
C TYR A 339 -5.86 -27.35 -13.36
N GLN A 340 -4.81 -27.12 -12.56
CA GLN A 340 -4.56 -25.84 -11.90
C GLN A 340 -4.52 -24.66 -12.90
N GLU A 341 -3.80 -24.82 -14.01
CA GLU A 341 -3.71 -23.78 -15.05
C GLU A 341 -5.07 -23.53 -15.72
N ILE A 342 -5.85 -24.59 -15.99
CA ILE A 342 -7.16 -24.48 -16.65
C ILE A 342 -8.16 -23.76 -15.75
N VAL A 343 -8.23 -24.14 -14.47
CA VAL A 343 -9.13 -23.51 -13.49
C VAL A 343 -8.77 -22.03 -13.31
N THR A 344 -7.47 -21.70 -13.28
CA THR A 344 -7.00 -20.32 -13.17
C THR A 344 -7.36 -19.50 -14.41
N GLU A 345 -7.17 -20.06 -15.61
CA GLU A 345 -7.53 -19.42 -16.88
C GLU A 345 -9.05 -19.24 -17.03
N LEU A 346 -9.85 -20.23 -16.63
CA LEU A 346 -11.30 -20.14 -16.57
C LEU A 346 -11.74 -19.03 -15.62
N THR A 347 -11.20 -18.98 -14.40
CA THR A 347 -11.52 -17.95 -13.41
C THR A 347 -11.20 -16.53 -13.91
N SER A 348 -10.04 -16.38 -14.57
CA SER A 348 -9.66 -15.11 -15.20
C SER A 348 -10.60 -14.73 -16.35
N THR A 349 -11.00 -15.71 -17.17
CA THR A 349 -11.93 -15.52 -18.30
C THR A 349 -13.32 -15.13 -17.81
N PHE A 350 -13.81 -15.76 -16.75
CA PHE A 350 -15.06 -15.40 -16.07
C PHE A 350 -15.01 -13.96 -15.54
N THR A 351 -13.93 -13.60 -14.84
CA THR A 351 -13.72 -12.24 -14.34
C THR A 351 -13.73 -11.21 -15.46
N LYS A 352 -13.06 -11.53 -16.57
CA LYS A 352 -13.01 -10.68 -17.77
C LYS A 352 -14.39 -10.56 -18.41
N TYR A 353 -15.14 -11.65 -18.53
CA TYR A 353 -16.51 -11.62 -19.04
C TYR A 353 -17.43 -10.77 -18.17
N PHE A 354 -17.47 -11.01 -16.85
CA PHE A 354 -18.35 -10.27 -15.95
C PHE A 354 -18.13 -8.76 -16.00
N ARG A 355 -16.88 -8.32 -16.14
CA ARG A 355 -16.57 -6.88 -16.33
C ARG A 355 -17.03 -6.33 -17.67
N LEU A 356 -17.00 -7.14 -18.72
CA LEU A 356 -17.18 -6.68 -20.10
C LEU A 356 -18.61 -6.87 -20.62
N SER A 357 -19.28 -8.00 -20.37
CA SER A 357 -20.49 -8.40 -21.06
C SER A 357 -21.77 -7.79 -20.48
N SER A 358 -21.93 -7.86 -19.16
CA SER A 358 -23.24 -7.67 -18.53
C SER A 358 -23.53 -6.22 -18.15
N GLY A 359 -22.50 -5.35 -18.12
CA GLY A 359 -22.63 -4.01 -17.54
C GLY A 359 -22.84 -4.03 -16.03
N LEU A 360 -22.66 -5.19 -15.39
CA LEU A 360 -22.83 -5.42 -13.97
C LEU A 360 -21.47 -5.31 -13.27
N ASN A 361 -21.45 -4.84 -12.03
CA ASN A 361 -20.23 -4.81 -11.20
C ASN A 361 -20.00 -6.16 -10.49
N LEU A 362 -20.05 -7.25 -11.28
CA LEU A 362 -19.79 -8.62 -10.83
C LEU A 362 -18.30 -8.95 -11.00
N GLY A 363 -17.73 -9.68 -10.05
CA GLY A 363 -16.33 -10.10 -10.09
C GLY A 363 -16.05 -11.39 -9.32
N VAL A 364 -14.84 -11.92 -9.51
CA VAL A 364 -14.28 -13.02 -8.72
C VAL A 364 -13.02 -12.54 -8.01
N GLU A 365 -12.88 -12.86 -6.73
CA GLU A 365 -11.62 -12.69 -5.99
C GLU A 365 -11.09 -14.07 -5.59
N ILE A 366 -9.82 -14.32 -5.92
CA ILE A 366 -9.07 -15.49 -5.43
C ILE A 366 -8.47 -15.10 -4.09
N VAL A 367 -8.87 -15.81 -3.04
CA VAL A 367 -8.46 -15.56 -1.65
C VAL A 367 -7.15 -16.26 -1.32
N ASP A 368 -7.02 -17.50 -1.80
CA ASP A 368 -5.85 -18.34 -1.60
C ASP A 368 -5.65 -19.24 -2.81
N GLN A 369 -4.40 -19.50 -3.16
CA GLN A 369 -4.05 -20.33 -4.31
C GLN A 369 -2.77 -21.11 -3.99
N THR A 370 -2.91 -22.44 -3.94
CA THR A 370 -1.82 -23.39 -3.76
C THR A 370 -1.83 -24.40 -4.91
N ILE A 371 -0.87 -25.33 -4.89
CA ILE A 371 -0.85 -26.49 -5.81
C ILE A 371 -1.99 -27.49 -5.53
N GLU A 372 -2.52 -27.52 -4.30
CA GLU A 372 -3.56 -28.47 -3.89
C GLU A 372 -4.98 -27.90 -4.03
N HIS A 373 -5.12 -26.57 -3.98
CA HIS A 373 -6.43 -25.93 -4.04
C HIS A 373 -6.41 -24.46 -4.48
N ILE A 374 -7.56 -24.00 -4.95
CA ILE A 374 -7.89 -22.57 -5.12
C ILE A 374 -9.08 -22.25 -4.22
N VAL A 375 -8.99 -21.17 -3.44
CA VAL A 375 -10.12 -20.61 -2.69
C VAL A 375 -10.57 -19.32 -3.38
N LEU A 376 -11.83 -19.25 -3.78
CA LEU A 376 -12.39 -18.06 -4.43
C LEU A 376 -13.82 -17.75 -3.97
N PHE A 377 -14.26 -16.53 -4.21
CA PHE A 377 -15.67 -16.14 -4.12
C PHE A 377 -16.05 -15.15 -5.21
N TYR A 378 -17.34 -15.09 -5.52
CA TYR A 378 -17.91 -14.08 -6.41
C TYR A 378 -18.43 -12.92 -5.57
N PHE A 379 -18.36 -11.70 -6.10
CA PHE A 379 -18.80 -10.51 -5.39
C PHE A 379 -19.52 -9.51 -6.29
N SER A 380 -20.30 -8.63 -5.66
CA SER A 380 -20.86 -7.42 -6.27
C SER A 380 -20.79 -6.26 -5.29
N ASP A 381 -20.49 -5.08 -5.83
CA ASP A 381 -20.56 -3.81 -5.11
C ASP A 381 -21.81 -2.99 -5.45
N GLU A 382 -22.74 -3.56 -6.23
CA GLU A 382 -24.00 -2.92 -6.56
C GLU A 382 -24.95 -2.85 -5.36
N ASN A 383 -25.87 -1.88 -5.38
CA ASN A 383 -26.93 -1.78 -4.39
C ASN A 383 -28.15 -2.59 -4.85
N ILE A 384 -28.04 -3.91 -4.77
CA ILE A 384 -29.07 -4.89 -5.16
C ILE A 384 -29.43 -5.76 -3.95
N SER A 385 -30.45 -6.61 -4.06
CA SER A 385 -30.70 -7.61 -3.01
C SER A 385 -29.77 -8.81 -3.20
N ASP A 386 -29.61 -9.63 -2.16
CA ASP A 386 -28.85 -10.88 -2.29
C ASP A 386 -29.50 -11.80 -3.33
N GLU A 387 -30.84 -11.85 -3.42
CA GLU A 387 -31.54 -12.63 -4.44
C GLU A 387 -31.23 -12.15 -5.86
N GLU A 388 -31.21 -10.83 -6.07
CA GLU A 388 -30.88 -10.23 -7.37
C GLU A 388 -29.40 -10.44 -7.72
N PHE A 389 -28.49 -10.37 -6.74
CA PHE A 389 -27.07 -10.68 -6.92
C PHE A 389 -26.87 -12.13 -7.41
N ILE A 390 -27.52 -13.08 -6.74
CA ILE A 390 -27.43 -14.51 -7.07
C ILE A 390 -28.05 -14.78 -8.45
N TYR A 391 -29.25 -14.26 -8.73
CA TYR A 391 -29.92 -14.41 -10.02
C TYR A 391 -29.09 -13.89 -11.19
N ARG A 392 -28.47 -12.71 -11.03
CA ARG A 392 -27.60 -12.11 -12.05
C ARG A 392 -26.34 -12.93 -12.27
N LEU A 393 -25.76 -13.46 -11.21
CA LEU A 393 -24.57 -14.29 -11.29
C LEU A 393 -24.83 -15.59 -12.04
N GLU A 394 -25.96 -16.26 -11.78
CA GLU A 394 -26.41 -17.45 -12.51
C GLU A 394 -26.63 -17.14 -13.99
N THR A 395 -27.32 -16.05 -14.30
CA THR A 395 -27.62 -15.64 -15.67
C THR A 395 -26.34 -15.37 -16.47
N ALA A 396 -25.40 -14.60 -15.88
CA ALA A 396 -24.14 -14.26 -16.54
C ALA A 396 -23.26 -15.49 -16.80
N GLU A 397 -23.28 -16.47 -15.90
CA GLU A 397 -22.59 -17.74 -16.12
C GLU A 397 -23.17 -18.52 -17.32
N VAL A 398 -24.49 -18.65 -17.40
CA VAL A 398 -25.17 -19.36 -18.49
C VAL A 398 -24.82 -18.73 -19.85
N GLU A 399 -24.86 -17.40 -19.93
CA GLU A 399 -24.52 -16.67 -21.15
C GLU A 399 -23.06 -16.86 -21.57
N LEU A 400 -22.13 -16.85 -20.61
CA LEU A 400 -20.71 -17.09 -20.85
C LEU A 400 -20.48 -18.46 -21.48
N TRP A 401 -21.09 -19.50 -20.93
CA TRP A 401 -20.93 -20.84 -21.48
C TRP A 401 -21.57 -21.00 -22.85
N ASN A 402 -22.71 -20.36 -23.11
CA ASN A 402 -23.33 -20.37 -24.44
C ASN A 402 -22.42 -19.76 -25.51
N LEU A 403 -21.60 -18.76 -25.17
CA LEU A 403 -20.60 -18.18 -26.09
C LEU A 403 -19.51 -19.17 -26.51
N ALA A 404 -19.24 -20.20 -25.71
CA ALA A 404 -18.26 -21.23 -26.04
C ALA A 404 -18.75 -22.17 -27.18
N TYR A 405 -20.08 -22.33 -27.36
CA TYR A 405 -20.68 -23.30 -28.28
C TYR A 405 -21.32 -22.69 -29.53
N ASN A 406 -22.01 -21.56 -29.39
CA ASN A 406 -22.89 -21.03 -30.45
C ASN A 406 -22.36 -19.72 -31.03
N THR A 407 -21.23 -19.78 -31.74
CA THR A 407 -20.63 -18.58 -32.34
C THR A 407 -21.50 -17.92 -33.41
N GLU A 408 -22.37 -18.67 -34.11
CA GLU A 408 -23.26 -18.11 -35.13
C GLU A 408 -24.44 -17.32 -34.53
N ASP A 409 -24.97 -17.72 -33.38
CA ASP A 409 -26.04 -16.99 -32.69
C ASP A 409 -25.49 -15.77 -31.92
N ALA A 410 -24.28 -15.87 -31.36
CA ALA A 410 -23.64 -14.78 -30.64
C ALA A 410 -23.33 -13.56 -31.52
N VAL A 411 -22.94 -13.78 -32.79
CA VAL A 411 -22.65 -12.72 -33.77
C VAL A 411 -23.92 -11.98 -34.23
N ASN A 412 -25.08 -12.63 -34.14
CA ASN A 412 -26.36 -12.07 -34.58
C ASN A 412 -27.23 -11.49 -33.45
N ASN A 413 -26.77 -11.56 -32.20
CA ASN A 413 -27.52 -11.06 -31.04
C ASN A 413 -27.38 -9.52 -30.90
N PRO A 414 -28.49 -8.75 -31.00
CA PRO A 414 -28.44 -7.28 -31.06
C PRO A 414 -27.87 -6.62 -29.80
N THR A 415 -27.91 -7.31 -28.66
CA THR A 415 -27.33 -6.88 -27.37
C THR A 415 -25.81 -6.76 -27.40
N PHE A 416 -25.15 -7.43 -28.35
CA PHE A 416 -23.69 -7.58 -28.43
C PHE A 416 -23.01 -6.54 -29.33
N SER A 417 -23.78 -5.81 -30.15
CA SER A 417 -23.30 -4.95 -31.25
C SER A 417 -22.34 -3.81 -30.84
N GLY A 418 -22.35 -3.36 -29.57
CA GLY A 418 -21.45 -2.32 -29.06
C GLY A 418 -20.13 -2.79 -28.44
N LYS A 419 -20.00 -4.08 -28.11
CA LYS A 419 -18.83 -4.67 -27.38
C LYS A 419 -18.20 -5.87 -28.10
N LEU A 420 -18.53 -6.08 -29.38
CA LEU A 420 -18.10 -7.21 -30.21
C LEU A 420 -16.59 -7.52 -30.11
N VAL A 421 -15.72 -6.51 -30.12
CA VAL A 421 -14.25 -6.71 -30.04
C VAL A 421 -13.82 -7.27 -28.68
N GLN A 422 -14.41 -6.78 -27.59
CA GLN A 422 -14.07 -7.18 -26.21
C GLN A 422 -14.63 -8.57 -25.87
N LEU A 423 -15.81 -8.90 -26.41
CA LEU A 423 -16.42 -10.22 -26.28
C LEU A 423 -15.70 -11.25 -27.16
N ASN A 424 -15.11 -10.82 -28.29
CA ASN A 424 -14.24 -11.67 -29.08
C ASN A 424 -12.99 -12.12 -28.32
N ASP A 425 -12.39 -11.26 -27.50
CA ASP A 425 -11.25 -11.66 -26.66
C ASP A 425 -11.67 -12.74 -25.64
N VAL A 426 -12.86 -12.63 -25.05
CA VAL A 426 -13.39 -13.66 -24.13
C VAL A 426 -13.65 -14.97 -24.88
N MET A 427 -14.21 -14.90 -26.10
CA MET A 427 -14.43 -16.10 -26.94
C MET A 427 -13.11 -16.77 -27.33
N VAL A 428 -12.06 -16.00 -27.63
CA VAL A 428 -10.72 -16.53 -27.94
C VAL A 428 -10.10 -17.20 -26.72
N ASP A 429 -10.21 -16.57 -25.54
CA ASP A 429 -9.73 -17.13 -24.28
C ASP A 429 -10.45 -18.47 -23.98
N LEU A 430 -11.79 -18.51 -24.10
CA LEU A 430 -12.58 -19.74 -23.95
C LEU A 430 -12.17 -20.83 -24.94
N LYS A 431 -12.04 -20.51 -26.24
CA LYS A 431 -11.60 -21.48 -27.26
C LYS A 431 -10.20 -22.02 -26.99
N THR A 432 -9.31 -21.19 -26.47
CA THR A 432 -7.96 -21.60 -26.07
C THR A 432 -8.01 -22.60 -24.91
N ILE A 433 -8.88 -22.36 -23.93
CA ILE A 433 -9.12 -23.29 -22.81
C ILE A 433 -9.70 -24.61 -23.32
N LEU A 434 -10.72 -24.58 -24.20
CA LEU A 434 -11.30 -25.79 -24.81
C LEU A 434 -10.27 -26.60 -25.59
N PHE A 435 -9.36 -25.92 -26.30
CA PHE A 435 -8.25 -26.56 -27.01
C PHE A 435 -7.26 -27.25 -26.06
N LYS A 436 -6.88 -26.57 -24.97
CA LYS A 436 -6.02 -27.14 -23.92
C LYS A 436 -6.68 -28.36 -23.26
N LEU A 437 -8.00 -28.35 -23.10
CA LEU A 437 -8.77 -29.50 -22.63
C LEU A 437 -8.78 -30.63 -23.66
N GLY A 438 -8.94 -30.34 -24.96
CA GLY A 438 -8.97 -31.34 -26.04
C GLY A 438 -7.69 -32.15 -26.18
N VAL A 439 -6.53 -31.52 -26.01
CA VAL A 439 -5.24 -32.23 -25.95
C VAL A 439 -5.21 -33.19 -24.76
N ARG A 440 -5.68 -32.75 -23.59
CA ARG A 440 -5.69 -33.59 -22.39
C ARG A 440 -6.68 -34.75 -22.49
N VAL A 441 -7.87 -34.53 -23.06
CA VAL A 441 -8.83 -35.60 -23.38
C VAL A 441 -8.22 -36.61 -24.34
N SER A 442 -7.53 -36.15 -25.38
CA SER A 442 -6.99 -37.01 -26.44
C SER A 442 -5.71 -37.77 -26.02
N VAL A 443 -4.84 -37.16 -25.22
CA VAL A 443 -3.50 -37.69 -24.89
C VAL A 443 -3.46 -38.29 -23.49
N LEU A 444 -4.13 -37.67 -22.52
CA LEU A 444 -4.10 -38.09 -21.11
C LEU A 444 -5.33 -38.95 -20.75
N GLY A 445 -6.25 -39.19 -21.68
CA GLY A 445 -7.43 -40.05 -21.46
C GLY A 445 -8.43 -39.46 -20.47
N LEU A 446 -8.52 -38.13 -20.43
CA LEU A 446 -9.33 -37.40 -19.46
C LEU A 446 -10.82 -37.76 -19.58
N SER A 447 -11.41 -38.27 -18.49
CA SER A 447 -12.78 -38.78 -18.50
C SER A 447 -13.81 -37.64 -18.44
N GLU A 448 -15.05 -37.93 -18.84
CA GLU A 448 -16.18 -37.01 -18.66
C GLU A 448 -16.33 -36.60 -17.18
N ALA A 449 -16.12 -37.53 -16.25
CA ALA A 449 -16.19 -37.25 -14.81
C ALA A 449 -15.11 -36.27 -14.33
N ASP A 450 -13.93 -36.26 -14.94
CA ASP A 450 -12.85 -35.35 -14.58
C ASP A 450 -13.07 -33.96 -15.19
N LEU A 451 -13.64 -33.91 -16.40
CA LEU A 451 -14.10 -32.65 -17.00
C LEU A 451 -15.24 -32.03 -16.17
N THR A 452 -16.19 -32.84 -15.68
CA THR A 452 -17.27 -32.38 -14.79
C THR A 452 -16.71 -31.71 -13.54
N LYS A 453 -15.74 -32.33 -12.86
CA LYS A 453 -15.09 -31.73 -11.67
C LYS A 453 -14.42 -30.40 -11.98
N ALA A 454 -13.71 -30.31 -13.11
CA ALA A 454 -13.01 -29.09 -13.51
C ALA A 454 -13.98 -27.94 -13.86
N LEU A 455 -15.15 -28.25 -14.41
CA LEU A 455 -16.17 -27.26 -14.75
C LEU A 455 -17.01 -26.85 -13.54
N GLU A 456 -17.44 -27.81 -12.72
CA GLU A 456 -18.11 -27.58 -11.43
C GLU A 456 -17.27 -26.70 -10.51
N ALA A 457 -15.95 -26.88 -10.52
CA ALA A 457 -15.02 -26.05 -9.77
C ALA A 457 -15.13 -24.56 -10.10
N THR A 458 -15.38 -24.21 -11.36
CA THR A 458 -15.45 -22.81 -11.83
C THR A 458 -16.87 -22.30 -12.06
N SER A 459 -17.86 -23.17 -11.86
CA SER A 459 -19.28 -22.86 -11.98
C SER A 459 -19.79 -22.18 -10.71
N PHE A 460 -20.74 -21.25 -10.86
CA PHE A 460 -21.49 -20.72 -9.72
C PHE A 460 -22.61 -21.70 -9.28
N GLY A 461 -23.14 -22.55 -10.17
CA GLY A 461 -24.11 -23.60 -9.82
C GLY A 461 -23.51 -24.88 -9.19
N VAL A 462 -24.36 -25.76 -8.64
CA VAL A 462 -24.00 -27.15 -8.24
C VAL A 462 -23.93 -28.06 -9.47
N THR A 463 -24.65 -27.69 -10.53
CA THR A 463 -24.59 -28.33 -11.84
C THR A 463 -24.12 -27.27 -12.82
N PRO A 464 -23.05 -27.51 -13.61
CA PRO A 464 -22.69 -26.60 -14.69
C PRO A 464 -23.92 -26.42 -15.58
N ALA A 465 -24.20 -25.19 -16.04
CA ALA A 465 -25.26 -24.92 -17.01
C ALA A 465 -25.00 -25.55 -18.41
N VAL A 466 -24.02 -26.45 -18.47
CA VAL A 466 -23.41 -27.02 -19.66
C VAL A 466 -23.66 -28.52 -19.66
N ASP A 467 -24.10 -29.05 -20.80
CA ASP A 467 -24.10 -30.49 -21.05
C ASP A 467 -22.65 -30.98 -21.12
N VAL A 468 -22.11 -31.45 -19.98
CA VAL A 468 -20.71 -31.87 -19.88
C VAL A 468 -20.40 -33.06 -20.79
N GLY A 469 -21.36 -33.98 -20.98
CA GLY A 469 -21.21 -35.11 -21.91
C GLY A 469 -21.14 -34.64 -23.36
N GLY A 470 -22.05 -33.74 -23.76
CA GLY A 470 -22.01 -33.07 -25.06
C GLY A 470 -20.73 -32.23 -25.26
N MET A 471 -20.25 -31.55 -24.22
CA MET A 471 -19.00 -30.79 -24.22
C MET A 471 -17.79 -31.69 -24.41
N HIS A 472 -17.69 -32.79 -23.65
CA HIS A 472 -16.61 -33.76 -23.76
C HIS A 472 -16.54 -34.35 -25.18
N GLN A 473 -17.70 -34.73 -25.73
CA GLN A 473 -17.79 -35.20 -27.12
C GLN A 473 -17.38 -34.13 -28.13
N SER A 474 -17.86 -32.89 -27.98
CA SER A 474 -17.49 -31.78 -28.87
C SER A 474 -16.00 -31.45 -28.80
N ILE A 475 -15.41 -31.46 -27.60
CA ILE A 475 -13.97 -31.29 -27.38
C ILE A 475 -13.19 -32.41 -28.07
N ALA A 476 -13.59 -33.66 -27.88
CA ALA A 476 -12.96 -34.82 -28.50
C ALA A 476 -13.10 -34.84 -30.03
N GLN A 477 -14.18 -34.30 -30.58
CA GLN A 477 -14.43 -34.27 -32.02
C GLN A 477 -13.78 -33.07 -32.72
N ASN A 478 -13.87 -31.88 -32.12
CA ASN A 478 -13.53 -30.61 -32.77
C ASN A 478 -12.15 -30.07 -32.34
N PHE A 479 -11.64 -30.45 -31.16
CA PHE A 479 -10.42 -29.90 -30.57
C PHE A 479 -9.34 -30.98 -30.33
N ASN A 480 -9.33 -32.04 -31.14
CA ASN A 480 -8.35 -33.13 -31.05
C ASN A 480 -7.05 -32.86 -31.84
N LEU A 481 -6.07 -33.75 -31.67
CA LEU A 481 -4.76 -33.65 -32.34
C LEU A 481 -4.86 -33.60 -33.87
N HIS A 482 -5.87 -34.23 -34.48
CA HIS A 482 -6.07 -34.23 -35.93
C HIS A 482 -6.54 -32.87 -36.44
N THR A 483 -7.41 -32.16 -35.71
CA THR A 483 -7.78 -30.77 -36.05
C THR A 483 -6.60 -29.81 -35.91
N MET A 484 -5.66 -30.07 -34.98
CA MET A 484 -4.40 -29.29 -34.88
C MET A 484 -3.50 -29.44 -36.10
N ILE A 485 -3.35 -30.67 -36.60
CA ILE A 485 -2.49 -30.98 -37.74
C ILE A 485 -3.09 -30.40 -39.02
N ASN A 486 -4.41 -30.44 -39.19
CA ASN A 486 -5.09 -29.91 -40.37
C ASN A 486 -5.09 -28.36 -40.48
N LEU A 487 -5.00 -27.63 -39.36
CA LEU A 487 -4.75 -26.19 -39.37
C LEU A 487 -3.36 -25.83 -39.93
N GLY A 488 -2.42 -26.79 -39.95
CA GLY A 488 -1.09 -26.62 -40.52
C GLY A 488 -0.97 -26.96 -42.01
N SER A 489 -1.91 -27.73 -42.58
CA SER A 489 -1.75 -28.29 -43.94
C SER A 489 -2.67 -27.68 -45.02
N GLY A 490 -3.70 -26.92 -44.65
CA GLY A 490 -4.70 -26.40 -45.60
C GLY A 490 -4.42 -25.01 -46.17
N ASP A 491 -4.14 -24.02 -45.31
CA ASP A 491 -4.25 -22.60 -45.72
C ASP A 491 -2.96 -21.78 -45.59
N VAL A 492 -1.88 -22.34 -45.04
CA VAL A 492 -0.62 -21.61 -44.82
C VAL A 492 0.32 -21.69 -46.03
N HIS A 493 0.02 -22.53 -47.02
CA HIS A 493 0.92 -22.79 -48.16
C HIS A 493 1.04 -21.66 -49.19
N GLN A 494 0.28 -20.56 -49.08
CA GLN A 494 0.46 -19.40 -49.96
C GLN A 494 1.35 -18.27 -49.39
N VAL A 495 1.77 -18.32 -48.13
CA VAL A 495 2.52 -17.19 -47.52
C VAL A 495 4.00 -17.49 -47.24
N ILE A 496 4.44 -18.74 -47.27
CA ILE A 496 5.83 -19.08 -46.91
C ILE A 496 6.52 -19.82 -48.05
N ASN A 497 6.75 -19.08 -49.14
CA ASN A 497 7.86 -19.34 -50.04
C ASN A 497 8.94 -18.31 -49.75
N GLN A 498 9.93 -18.67 -48.91
CA GLN A 498 11.35 -18.48 -49.22
C GLN A 498 12.25 -18.83 -48.02
N LYS A 499 13.28 -19.61 -48.37
CA LYS A 499 14.57 -19.88 -47.72
C LYS A 499 14.61 -20.96 -46.65
N GLU A 500 15.24 -22.06 -47.07
CA GLU A 500 15.90 -23.05 -46.22
C GLU A 500 16.67 -22.36 -45.10
N VAL A 501 16.36 -22.75 -43.85
CA VAL A 501 17.11 -22.35 -42.66
C VAL A 501 18.16 -23.44 -42.40
N PRO A 502 19.45 -23.10 -42.19
CA PRO A 502 20.50 -24.10 -41.97
C PRO A 502 20.32 -24.80 -40.61
N ALA A 503 20.83 -26.01 -40.51
CA ALA A 503 20.91 -26.77 -39.26
C ALA A 503 21.69 -26.02 -38.16
N PRO A 504 21.32 -26.20 -36.88
CA PRO A 504 21.87 -25.43 -35.76
C PRO A 504 23.37 -25.70 -35.57
N THR A 505 24.17 -24.65 -35.55
CA THR A 505 25.61 -24.71 -35.25
C THR A 505 25.95 -24.13 -33.86
N ASN A 506 24.97 -23.74 -33.04
CA ASN A 506 25.23 -23.09 -31.75
C ASN A 506 24.74 -23.89 -30.53
N ASN A 507 25.66 -24.15 -29.59
CA ASN A 507 25.47 -25.03 -28.43
C ASN A 507 25.07 -24.28 -27.13
N ALA A 508 24.70 -23.00 -27.19
CA ALA A 508 24.47 -22.17 -26.01
C ALA A 508 23.26 -22.63 -25.18
N VAL A 509 23.48 -22.96 -23.90
CA VAL A 509 22.45 -23.19 -22.88
C VAL A 509 22.49 -22.07 -21.85
N ILE A 510 21.36 -21.45 -21.58
CA ILE A 510 21.22 -20.38 -20.58
C ILE A 510 20.41 -20.93 -19.41
N PHE A 511 20.95 -20.84 -18.20
CA PHE A 511 20.26 -21.21 -16.97
C PHE A 511 19.91 -19.96 -16.15
N THR A 512 18.62 -19.71 -15.94
CA THR A 512 18.12 -18.62 -15.09
C THR A 512 17.35 -19.18 -13.90
N GLY A 513 17.91 -19.01 -12.71
CA GLY A 513 17.29 -19.40 -11.46
C GLY A 513 16.78 -18.19 -10.68
N PHE A 514 15.60 -18.32 -10.11
CA PHE A 514 14.97 -17.27 -9.31
C PHE A 514 14.49 -17.83 -7.99
N ALA A 515 14.59 -17.04 -6.92
CA ALA A 515 14.13 -17.45 -5.61
C ALA A 515 13.60 -16.24 -4.82
N ASN A 516 12.39 -16.40 -4.27
CA ASN A 516 11.71 -15.38 -3.47
C ASN A 516 11.05 -16.02 -2.24
N PRO A 517 11.82 -16.62 -1.33
CA PRO A 517 11.28 -17.35 -0.18
C PRO A 517 10.42 -16.49 0.76
N LYS A 518 10.56 -15.15 0.68
CA LYS A 518 9.83 -14.18 1.52
C LYS A 518 8.62 -13.54 0.83
N GLY A 519 8.45 -13.75 -0.48
CA GLY A 519 7.38 -13.10 -1.24
C GLY A 519 7.52 -11.57 -1.41
N ASP A 520 8.69 -10.99 -1.14
CA ASP A 520 8.95 -9.54 -1.06
C ASP A 520 9.68 -8.95 -2.29
N LEU A 521 9.97 -9.76 -3.31
CA LEU A 521 10.49 -9.34 -4.62
C LEU A 521 9.41 -9.42 -5.72
N PRO A 522 8.40 -8.52 -5.73
CA PRO A 522 7.23 -8.63 -6.63
C PRO A 522 7.56 -8.47 -8.12
N ASN A 523 8.66 -7.80 -8.48
CA ASN A 523 9.11 -7.65 -9.88
C ASN A 523 10.05 -8.78 -10.31
N LEU A 524 10.39 -9.72 -9.43
CA LEU A 524 11.12 -10.92 -9.83
C LEU A 524 10.32 -11.72 -10.86
N THR A 525 8.99 -11.74 -10.76
CA THR A 525 8.10 -12.31 -11.77
C THR A 525 8.14 -11.55 -13.10
N GLU A 526 8.30 -10.21 -13.07
CA GLU A 526 8.50 -9.41 -14.29
C GLU A 526 9.86 -9.71 -14.93
N GLU A 527 10.91 -9.90 -14.11
CA GLU A 527 12.23 -10.31 -14.55
C GLU A 527 12.20 -11.68 -15.23
N GLN A 528 11.62 -12.68 -14.56
CA GLN A 528 11.39 -14.04 -15.06
C GLN A 528 10.70 -14.02 -16.42
N LYS A 529 9.50 -13.43 -16.48
CA LYS A 529 8.69 -13.38 -17.72
C LYS A 529 9.40 -12.60 -18.82
N GLY A 530 10.05 -11.48 -18.48
CA GLY A 530 10.74 -10.66 -19.46
C GLY A 530 11.97 -11.33 -20.07
N ILE A 531 12.75 -12.07 -19.27
CA ILE A 531 13.89 -12.87 -19.76
C ILE A 531 13.38 -14.04 -20.61
N HIS A 532 12.38 -14.77 -20.13
CA HIS A 532 11.77 -15.87 -20.89
C HIS A 532 11.25 -15.39 -22.25
N ASN A 533 10.49 -14.29 -22.28
CA ASN A 533 9.98 -13.71 -23.52
C ASN A 533 11.09 -13.24 -24.48
N ALA A 534 12.26 -12.85 -23.97
CA ALA A 534 13.40 -12.46 -24.79
C ALA A 534 14.11 -13.67 -25.41
N LEU A 535 14.21 -14.78 -24.68
CA LEU A 535 14.96 -15.98 -25.10
C LEU A 535 14.11 -17.00 -25.86
N HIS A 536 12.82 -17.12 -25.57
CA HIS A 536 11.91 -18.07 -26.20
C HIS A 536 11.92 -18.00 -27.75
N PRO A 537 11.93 -16.81 -28.40
CA PRO A 537 12.02 -16.74 -29.85
C PRO A 537 13.31 -17.33 -30.44
N LEU A 538 14.42 -17.30 -29.70
CA LEU A 538 15.70 -17.88 -30.14
C LEU A 538 15.69 -19.39 -30.01
N GLU A 539 15.11 -19.93 -28.92
CA GLU A 539 14.92 -21.37 -28.75
C GLU A 539 13.99 -21.93 -29.84
N SER A 540 12.88 -21.22 -30.12
CA SER A 540 11.94 -21.57 -31.19
C SER A 540 12.57 -21.57 -32.59
N LYS A 541 13.57 -20.70 -32.81
CA LYS A 541 14.35 -20.62 -34.06
C LYS A 541 15.60 -21.51 -34.06
N GLN A 542 15.80 -22.32 -33.02
CA GLN A 542 16.99 -23.17 -32.82
C GLN A 542 18.33 -22.39 -32.82
N LEU A 543 18.28 -21.10 -32.50
CA LEU A 543 19.46 -20.25 -32.32
C LEU A 543 20.03 -20.33 -30.89
N LEU A 544 19.19 -20.73 -29.93
CA LEU A 544 19.55 -21.08 -28.56
C LEU A 544 19.23 -22.56 -28.35
N LYS A 545 20.18 -23.34 -27.80
CA LYS A 545 19.96 -24.78 -27.59
C LYS A 545 18.87 -25.05 -26.56
N LYS A 546 18.92 -24.35 -25.42
CA LYS A 546 17.93 -24.47 -24.35
C LYS A 546 17.96 -23.27 -23.41
N HIS A 547 16.77 -22.81 -22.99
CA HIS A 547 16.61 -21.95 -21.82
C HIS A 547 16.13 -22.80 -20.64
N LEU A 548 17.02 -23.04 -19.67
CA LEU A 548 16.69 -23.68 -18.39
C LEU A 548 16.22 -22.61 -17.42
N TRP A 549 15.06 -22.80 -16.80
CA TRP A 549 14.57 -21.84 -15.82
C TRP A 549 13.82 -22.51 -14.65
N ARG A 550 13.93 -21.88 -13.48
CA ARG A 550 13.24 -22.23 -12.23
C ARG A 550 12.81 -20.95 -11.54
N ASN A 551 11.51 -20.77 -11.30
CA ASN A 551 10.97 -19.60 -10.61
C ASN A 551 11.08 -19.70 -9.08
N ASP A 552 11.17 -20.94 -8.59
CA ASP A 552 11.27 -21.33 -7.20
C ASP A 552 12.52 -22.22 -7.04
N LEU A 553 13.69 -21.68 -7.36
CA LEU A 553 14.94 -22.44 -7.36
C LEU A 553 15.27 -22.90 -5.93
N ASN A 554 15.13 -24.20 -5.67
CA ASN A 554 15.64 -24.86 -4.48
C ASN A 554 17.11 -25.28 -4.67
N ILE A 555 17.80 -25.61 -3.59
CA ILE A 555 19.19 -26.08 -3.69
C ILE A 555 19.31 -27.37 -4.52
N ASP A 556 18.35 -28.28 -4.36
CA ASP A 556 18.40 -29.60 -5.00
C ASP A 556 18.20 -29.46 -6.52
N ASP A 557 17.31 -28.56 -6.94
CA ASP A 557 17.12 -28.18 -8.34
C ASP A 557 18.41 -27.62 -8.94
N TYR A 558 19.12 -26.78 -8.19
CA TYR A 558 20.38 -26.19 -8.63
C TYR A 558 21.44 -27.26 -8.90
N PHE A 559 21.72 -28.14 -7.93
CA PHE A 559 22.71 -29.21 -8.13
C PHE A 559 22.29 -30.21 -9.21
N THR A 560 21.00 -30.53 -9.30
CA THR A 560 20.47 -31.46 -10.31
C THR A 560 20.64 -30.89 -11.72
N LEU A 561 20.27 -29.62 -11.94
CA LEU A 561 20.43 -28.97 -13.24
C LEU A 561 21.89 -28.81 -13.67
N LEU A 562 22.79 -28.50 -12.74
CA LEU A 562 24.23 -28.42 -13.05
C LEU A 562 24.81 -29.79 -13.45
N LYS A 563 24.31 -30.88 -12.87
CA LYS A 563 24.71 -32.24 -13.21
C LYS A 563 24.13 -32.70 -14.55
N ASP A 564 22.84 -32.47 -14.79
CA ASP A 564 22.16 -32.91 -16.01
C ASP A 564 22.66 -32.16 -17.25
N TRP A 565 23.13 -30.93 -17.07
CA TRP A 565 23.63 -30.05 -18.12
C TRP A 565 25.12 -29.74 -17.97
N GLU A 566 25.87 -30.68 -17.40
CA GLU A 566 27.31 -30.59 -17.22
C GLU A 566 28.00 -30.19 -18.52
N ASP A 567 28.86 -29.17 -18.42
CA ASP A 567 29.65 -28.52 -19.46
C ASP A 567 28.85 -28.03 -20.68
N GLN A 568 27.59 -27.64 -20.46
CA GLN A 568 26.72 -27.09 -21.50
C GLN A 568 26.26 -25.66 -21.19
N ILE A 569 26.25 -25.25 -19.92
CA ILE A 569 25.72 -23.95 -19.50
C ILE A 569 26.72 -22.84 -19.83
N SER A 570 26.34 -21.93 -20.73
CA SER A 570 27.16 -20.80 -21.11
C SER A 570 26.84 -19.50 -20.37
N VAL A 571 25.63 -19.39 -19.83
CA VAL A 571 25.22 -18.26 -18.99
C VAL A 571 24.43 -18.76 -17.79
N PHE A 572 24.83 -18.34 -16.59
CA PHE A 572 24.05 -18.53 -15.36
C PHE A 572 23.54 -17.17 -14.87
N HIS A 573 22.25 -17.09 -14.57
CA HIS A 573 21.60 -15.92 -14.00
C HIS A 573 20.90 -16.31 -12.70
N PHE A 574 21.13 -15.52 -11.67
CA PHE A 574 20.41 -15.63 -10.41
C PHE A 574 19.68 -14.32 -10.11
N GLY A 575 18.37 -14.38 -9.92
CA GLY A 575 17.56 -13.27 -9.41
C GLY A 575 16.95 -13.62 -8.06
N GLY A 576 17.19 -12.80 -7.04
CA GLY A 576 16.66 -13.08 -5.70
C GLY A 576 17.40 -12.37 -4.58
N HIS A 577 17.14 -12.79 -3.35
CA HIS A 577 17.86 -12.27 -2.18
C HIS A 577 19.32 -12.69 -2.22
N ALA A 578 20.21 -11.73 -2.04
CA ALA A 578 21.64 -11.95 -1.93
C ALA A 578 22.26 -10.97 -0.95
N ASN A 579 23.45 -11.32 -0.47
CA ASN A 579 24.34 -10.42 0.24
C ASN A 579 25.80 -10.74 -0.11
N SER A 580 26.75 -10.13 0.58
CA SER A 580 28.19 -10.30 0.34
C SER A 580 28.74 -11.71 0.62
N THR A 581 27.93 -12.63 1.14
CA THR A 581 28.36 -13.99 1.53
C THR A 581 27.43 -15.12 1.06
N LYS A 582 26.16 -14.83 0.79
CA LYS A 582 25.11 -15.84 0.61
C LYS A 582 24.12 -15.49 -0.51
N LEU A 583 23.50 -16.52 -1.08
CA LEU A 583 22.30 -16.45 -1.92
C LEU A 583 21.11 -17.11 -1.20
N GLY A 584 19.93 -16.52 -1.32
CA GLY A 584 18.69 -17.08 -0.79
C GLY A 584 17.99 -17.91 -1.86
N PHE A 585 17.97 -19.23 -1.70
CA PHE A 585 17.15 -20.16 -2.48
C PHE A 585 15.73 -20.21 -1.90
N GLN A 586 14.83 -20.87 -2.61
CA GLN A 586 13.43 -20.95 -2.20
C GLN A 586 13.25 -21.76 -0.90
N ASP A 587 14.07 -22.78 -0.69
CA ASP A 587 14.03 -23.66 0.47
C ASP A 587 14.95 -23.21 1.63
N HIS A 588 16.11 -22.59 1.35
CA HIS A 588 16.99 -22.04 2.38
C HIS A 588 18.03 -21.04 1.85
N THR A 589 18.89 -20.52 2.72
CA THR A 589 20.00 -19.62 2.33
C THR A 589 21.33 -20.36 2.38
N ALA A 590 22.08 -20.32 1.28
CA ALA A 590 23.36 -21.02 1.13
C ALA A 590 24.54 -20.05 0.95
N PHE A 591 25.73 -20.46 1.43
CA PHE A 591 26.97 -19.72 1.20
C PHE A 591 27.36 -19.80 -0.28
N PHE A 592 27.74 -18.68 -0.86
CA PHE A 592 27.96 -18.62 -2.30
C PHE A 592 29.28 -19.26 -2.76
N GLY A 593 30.28 -19.36 -1.88
CA GLY A 593 31.60 -19.88 -2.24
C GLY A 593 31.53 -21.30 -2.82
N GLU A 594 30.88 -22.20 -2.08
CA GLU A 594 30.74 -23.61 -2.44
C GLU A 594 29.82 -23.79 -3.67
N LEU A 595 28.78 -22.94 -3.80
CA LEU A 595 27.91 -22.95 -4.97
C LEU A 595 28.64 -22.49 -6.24
N ALA A 596 29.46 -21.44 -6.12
CA ALA A 596 30.27 -20.93 -7.21
C ALA A 596 31.30 -21.97 -7.67
N GLU A 597 31.93 -22.69 -6.73
CA GLU A 597 32.82 -23.80 -7.04
C GLU A 597 32.11 -24.91 -7.84
N GLU A 598 30.92 -25.36 -7.41
CA GLU A 598 30.17 -26.38 -8.15
C GLU A 598 29.77 -25.89 -9.56
N LEU A 599 29.24 -24.66 -9.68
CA LEU A 599 28.84 -24.08 -10.97
C LEU A 599 29.99 -24.08 -11.97
N VAL A 600 31.16 -23.64 -11.51
CA VAL A 600 32.35 -23.51 -12.33
C VAL A 600 32.95 -24.88 -12.63
N GLU A 601 33.05 -25.76 -11.64
CA GLU A 601 33.60 -27.12 -11.81
C GLU A 601 32.81 -27.92 -12.84
N ARG A 602 31.47 -27.80 -12.81
CA ARG A 602 30.57 -28.47 -13.75
C ARG A 602 30.56 -27.85 -15.14
N ASN A 603 31.01 -26.60 -15.33
CA ASN A 603 30.87 -25.88 -16.60
C ASN A 603 32.15 -25.16 -17.03
N LYS A 604 33.31 -25.76 -16.78
CA LYS A 604 34.64 -25.17 -17.00
C LYS A 604 34.87 -24.63 -18.40
N THR A 605 34.33 -25.27 -19.44
CA THR A 605 34.70 -24.92 -20.82
C THR A 605 33.74 -23.89 -21.43
N LEU A 606 32.45 -23.96 -21.09
CA LEU A 606 31.42 -23.16 -21.73
C LEU A 606 30.91 -21.97 -20.91
N LEU A 607 31.07 -21.93 -19.59
CA LEU A 607 30.53 -20.84 -18.76
C LEU A 607 31.20 -19.48 -19.08
N LYS A 608 30.48 -18.62 -19.80
CA LYS A 608 30.96 -17.30 -20.25
C LYS A 608 30.52 -16.17 -19.34
N LEU A 609 29.32 -16.27 -18.78
CA LEU A 609 28.72 -15.21 -17.97
C LEU A 609 28.04 -15.75 -16.73
N VAL A 610 28.31 -15.10 -15.59
CA VAL A 610 27.50 -15.22 -14.36
C VAL A 610 26.87 -13.87 -14.04
N PHE A 611 25.54 -13.79 -13.99
CA PHE A 611 24.81 -12.59 -13.63
C PHE A 611 24.10 -12.80 -12.27
N LEU A 612 24.64 -12.17 -11.23
CA LEU A 612 24.09 -12.18 -9.87
C LEU A 612 23.24 -10.93 -9.62
N ASN A 613 21.96 -11.01 -9.99
CA ASN A 613 20.99 -9.93 -9.88
C ASN A 613 20.28 -9.91 -8.51
N GLY A 614 21.07 -9.67 -7.46
CA GLY A 614 20.61 -9.51 -6.08
C GLY A 614 21.40 -8.42 -5.35
N CYS A 615 21.05 -8.11 -4.10
CA CYS A 615 21.72 -7.06 -3.32
C CYS A 615 23.18 -7.40 -2.97
N SER A 616 24.08 -6.42 -3.11
CA SER A 616 25.48 -6.47 -2.62
C SER A 616 26.29 -7.72 -3.04
N THR A 617 26.18 -8.15 -4.29
CA THR A 617 26.84 -9.38 -4.82
C THR A 617 28.29 -9.18 -5.27
N LYS A 618 28.83 -7.96 -5.25
CA LYS A 618 30.21 -7.65 -5.70
C LYS A 618 31.30 -8.45 -4.97
N ALA A 619 31.08 -8.82 -3.71
CA ALA A 619 32.03 -9.62 -2.93
C ALA A 619 32.33 -10.99 -3.57
N HIS A 620 31.44 -11.50 -4.42
CA HIS A 620 31.55 -12.79 -5.09
C HIS A 620 32.33 -12.75 -6.41
N VAL A 621 32.58 -11.55 -6.93
CA VAL A 621 33.16 -11.35 -8.27
C VAL A 621 34.55 -11.96 -8.37
N GLN A 622 35.41 -11.69 -7.38
CA GLN A 622 36.81 -12.14 -7.42
C GLN A 622 36.89 -13.68 -7.43
N THR A 623 36.12 -14.35 -6.57
CA THR A 623 36.03 -15.82 -6.51
C THR A 623 35.61 -16.42 -7.86
N LEU A 624 34.56 -15.89 -8.49
CA LEU A 624 34.09 -16.39 -9.79
C LEU A 624 35.14 -16.19 -10.90
N LEU A 625 35.76 -15.01 -10.92
CA LEU A 625 36.78 -14.67 -11.91
C LEU A 625 38.06 -15.50 -11.74
N ASP A 626 38.50 -15.76 -10.50
CA ASP A 626 39.67 -16.60 -10.20
C ASP A 626 39.42 -18.07 -10.52
N SER A 627 38.18 -18.54 -10.36
CA SER A 627 37.78 -19.89 -10.76
C SER A 627 37.63 -20.07 -12.29
N GLY A 628 37.72 -19.00 -13.08
CA GLY A 628 37.78 -19.07 -14.55
C GLY A 628 36.51 -18.63 -15.28
N VAL A 629 35.54 -18.02 -14.59
CA VAL A 629 34.37 -17.43 -15.25
C VAL A 629 34.81 -16.26 -16.14
N GLY A 630 34.37 -16.25 -17.40
CA GLY A 630 34.78 -15.23 -18.37
C GLY A 630 34.37 -13.80 -17.99
N ALA A 631 33.10 -13.61 -17.60
CA ALA A 631 32.53 -12.33 -17.18
C ALA A 631 31.50 -12.51 -16.05
N VAL A 632 31.41 -11.50 -15.18
CA VAL A 632 30.47 -11.46 -14.05
C VAL A 632 29.74 -10.12 -14.02
N ILE A 633 28.41 -10.15 -13.92
CA ILE A 633 27.60 -8.97 -13.61
C ILE A 633 27.14 -9.07 -12.16
N ALA A 634 27.46 -8.07 -11.35
CA ALA A 634 27.17 -8.06 -9.92
C ALA A 634 26.87 -6.64 -9.41
N THR A 635 26.29 -6.55 -8.21
CA THR A 635 25.87 -5.29 -7.58
C THR A 635 26.80 -4.89 -6.42
N SER A 636 27.16 -3.61 -6.31
CA SER A 636 28.02 -3.10 -5.23
C SER A 636 27.26 -2.65 -3.99
N ALA A 637 25.93 -2.62 -4.04
CA ALA A 637 25.06 -2.15 -2.97
C ALA A 637 23.65 -2.76 -3.10
N ASN A 638 22.75 -2.37 -2.21
CA ASN A 638 21.33 -2.75 -2.31
C ASN A 638 20.71 -2.16 -3.58
N VAL A 639 19.97 -2.99 -4.31
CA VAL A 639 19.30 -2.63 -5.56
C VAL A 639 17.80 -2.70 -5.39
N LYS A 640 17.07 -1.76 -5.99
CA LYS A 640 15.60 -1.82 -6.04
C LYS A 640 15.19 -2.95 -6.99
N ASP A 641 14.27 -3.79 -6.54
CA ASP A 641 13.71 -4.92 -7.29
C ASP A 641 13.23 -4.52 -8.71
N THR A 642 12.50 -3.40 -8.83
CA THR A 642 12.08 -2.86 -10.14
C THR A 642 13.24 -2.52 -11.08
N LEU A 643 14.36 -2.02 -10.56
CA LEU A 643 15.53 -1.69 -11.37
C LEU A 643 16.31 -2.94 -11.76
N ALA A 644 16.38 -3.93 -10.86
CA ALA A 644 16.97 -5.24 -11.12
C ALA A 644 16.24 -5.94 -12.28
N ALA A 645 14.90 -6.00 -12.21
CA ALA A 645 14.08 -6.57 -13.27
C ALA A 645 14.27 -5.83 -14.60
N LYS A 646 14.18 -4.49 -14.61
CA LYS A 646 14.36 -3.70 -15.84
C LYS A 646 15.74 -3.89 -16.47
N LEU A 647 16.81 -3.88 -15.67
CA LEU A 647 18.18 -4.06 -16.16
C LEU A 647 18.33 -5.44 -16.81
N ALA A 648 17.90 -6.49 -16.12
CA ALA A 648 18.03 -7.86 -16.61
C ALA A 648 17.17 -8.11 -17.85
N VAL A 649 15.91 -7.68 -17.85
CA VAL A 649 15.03 -7.82 -19.03
C VAL A 649 15.61 -7.08 -20.23
N GLN A 650 16.11 -5.85 -20.06
CA GLN A 650 16.72 -5.13 -21.17
C GLN A 650 18.02 -5.80 -21.64
N PHE A 651 18.82 -6.34 -20.71
CA PHE A 651 20.06 -7.05 -21.02
C PHE A 651 19.79 -8.26 -21.90
N TYR A 652 18.85 -9.12 -21.49
CA TYR A 652 18.49 -10.29 -22.28
C TYR A 652 17.79 -9.94 -23.60
N LYS A 653 17.01 -8.86 -23.67
CA LYS A 653 16.46 -8.35 -24.94
C LYS A 653 17.55 -7.92 -25.92
N ASN A 654 18.60 -7.26 -25.43
CA ASN A 654 19.72 -6.83 -26.25
C ASN A 654 20.56 -8.03 -26.70
N LEU A 655 20.93 -8.90 -25.76
CA LEU A 655 21.69 -10.12 -26.01
C LEU A 655 20.97 -11.04 -27.00
N ALA A 656 19.64 -11.16 -26.88
CA ALA A 656 18.82 -11.96 -27.81
C ALA A 656 18.70 -11.36 -29.22
N LYS A 657 18.98 -10.05 -29.38
CA LYS A 657 19.01 -9.37 -30.68
C LYS A 657 20.39 -9.43 -31.36
N GLY A 658 21.36 -10.09 -30.73
CA GLY A 658 22.70 -10.28 -31.29
C GLY A 658 23.78 -9.36 -30.71
N ASP A 659 23.45 -8.48 -29.76
CA ASP A 659 24.48 -7.73 -29.04
C ASP A 659 25.39 -8.71 -28.28
N ASN A 660 26.68 -8.37 -28.14
CA ASN A 660 27.58 -9.08 -27.24
C ASN A 660 27.37 -8.65 -25.78
N ILE A 661 27.97 -9.36 -24.81
CA ILE A 661 27.81 -9.08 -23.37
C ILE A 661 28.11 -7.61 -23.04
N ALA A 662 29.21 -7.05 -23.55
CA ALA A 662 29.57 -5.66 -23.29
C ALA A 662 28.51 -4.68 -23.82
N THR A 663 28.16 -4.79 -25.10
CA THR A 663 27.18 -3.91 -25.75
C THR A 663 25.79 -4.04 -25.11
N ALA A 664 25.37 -5.28 -24.82
CA ALA A 664 24.09 -5.56 -24.18
C ALA A 664 24.00 -4.91 -22.80
N PHE A 665 25.06 -5.03 -21.97
CA PHE A 665 25.11 -4.40 -20.65
C PHE A 665 25.15 -2.87 -20.74
N GLU A 666 26.01 -2.29 -21.59
CA GLU A 666 26.08 -0.84 -21.80
C GLU A 666 24.73 -0.25 -22.22
N SER A 667 24.08 -0.89 -23.19
CA SER A 667 22.79 -0.46 -23.73
C SER A 667 21.69 -0.55 -22.67
N SER A 668 21.66 -1.62 -21.88
CA SER A 668 20.72 -1.76 -20.75
C SER A 668 20.91 -0.69 -19.69
N VAL A 669 22.16 -0.38 -19.37
CA VAL A 669 22.46 0.69 -18.44
C VAL A 669 22.04 2.05 -19.03
N ARG A 670 22.32 2.35 -20.30
CA ARG A 670 21.86 3.59 -20.97
C ARG A 670 20.34 3.71 -20.97
N CYS A 671 19.63 2.61 -21.20
CA CYS A 671 18.17 2.55 -21.12
C CYS A 671 17.67 2.97 -19.73
N LEU A 672 18.24 2.42 -18.65
CA LEU A 672 17.89 2.81 -17.28
C LEU A 672 18.21 4.28 -16.97
N LYS A 673 19.35 4.79 -17.46
CA LYS A 673 19.72 6.21 -17.31
C LYS A 673 18.70 7.12 -17.98
N SER A 674 18.26 6.77 -19.18
CA SER A 674 17.31 7.58 -19.97
C SER A 674 15.92 7.69 -19.31
N SER A 675 15.55 6.71 -18.48
CA SER A 675 14.28 6.67 -17.75
C SER A 675 14.39 7.22 -16.32
N SER A 676 15.54 7.79 -15.93
CA SER A 676 15.80 8.31 -14.58
C SER A 676 15.85 9.84 -14.55
N ALA A 677 15.24 10.47 -13.55
CA ALA A 677 15.23 11.93 -13.39
C ALA A 677 16.59 12.53 -12.94
N THR A 678 17.61 11.70 -12.74
CA THR A 678 18.93 12.10 -12.22
C THR A 678 20.04 11.45 -13.06
N PRO A 679 21.12 12.16 -13.45
CA PRO A 679 22.20 11.57 -14.24
C PRO A 679 22.95 10.49 -13.44
N LEU A 680 22.82 9.22 -13.83
CA LEU A 680 23.59 8.12 -13.25
C LEU A 680 24.91 7.94 -14.03
N SER A 681 26.01 7.61 -13.34
CA SER A 681 27.28 7.21 -13.96
C SER A 681 27.46 5.68 -13.89
N HIS A 682 28.09 5.05 -14.89
CA HIS A 682 28.47 3.63 -14.84
C HIS A 682 29.91 3.49 -15.32
N ARG A 683 30.65 2.55 -14.75
CA ARG A 683 32.00 2.18 -15.19
C ARG A 683 31.98 0.73 -15.67
N ILE A 684 32.57 0.47 -16.84
CA ILE A 684 33.07 -0.86 -17.18
C ILE A 684 34.49 -0.91 -16.63
N LEU A 685 34.74 -1.76 -15.65
CA LEU A 685 36.04 -1.89 -15.03
C LEU A 685 36.76 -3.10 -15.65
N ASN A 686 37.77 -2.84 -16.47
CA ASN A 686 38.74 -3.87 -16.83
C ASN A 686 39.63 -4.12 -15.61
N GLN A 687 39.31 -5.15 -14.83
CA GLN A 687 39.94 -5.61 -13.58
C GLN A 687 39.78 -4.71 -12.33
N PRO A 688 39.74 -5.30 -11.12
CA PRO A 688 39.65 -4.54 -9.88
C PRO A 688 41.01 -3.89 -9.59
N VAL A 689 41.06 -2.55 -9.60
CA VAL A 689 42.23 -1.81 -9.13
C VAL A 689 42.25 -1.87 -7.61
N TYR A 690 43.05 -2.75 -7.03
CA TYR A 690 43.47 -2.66 -5.63
C TYR A 690 44.81 -1.94 -5.56
N ASP A 691 44.85 -0.77 -4.88
CA ASP A 691 46.09 -0.30 -4.27
C ASP A 691 46.40 -1.18 -3.05
N CYS A 692 47.68 -1.34 -2.74
CA CYS A 692 48.29 -2.17 -1.69
C CYS A 692 47.85 -1.86 -0.24
N ARG A 693 46.72 -1.17 -0.04
CA ARG A 693 46.10 -0.86 1.26
C ARG A 693 44.56 -0.96 1.30
N GLY A 694 43.89 -1.47 0.26
CA GLY A 694 42.49 -1.89 0.36
C GLY A 694 41.42 -0.79 0.50
N SER A 695 41.61 0.41 -0.06
CA SER A 695 40.54 1.43 -0.16
C SER A 695 40.36 1.95 -1.59
N GLU A 696 39.11 2.05 -2.06
CA GLU A 696 38.77 2.56 -3.40
C GLU A 696 39.07 4.06 -3.58
N TYR A 697 39.63 4.41 -4.75
CA TYR A 697 39.84 5.79 -5.20
C TYR A 697 38.51 6.41 -5.64
N PHE A 698 37.89 7.23 -4.77
CA PHE A 698 36.78 8.12 -5.13
C PHE A 698 37.33 9.42 -5.74
N ASP A 699 37.06 9.65 -7.01
CA ASP A 699 37.27 10.95 -7.64
C ASP A 699 36.21 11.93 -7.11
N LYS A 700 36.59 12.73 -6.11
CA LYS A 700 35.73 13.68 -5.36
C LYS A 700 35.29 14.92 -6.17
N LYS A 701 35.04 14.79 -7.48
CA LYS A 701 34.72 15.96 -8.33
C LYS A 701 33.44 15.92 -9.17
N ASN A 702 32.59 14.89 -9.08
CA ASN A 702 31.26 14.95 -9.72
C ASN A 702 30.15 14.34 -8.84
N GLN A 703 29.10 15.12 -8.57
CA GLN A 703 27.88 14.73 -7.84
C GLN A 703 26.99 13.79 -8.68
N THR A 704 27.48 12.60 -9.05
CA THR A 704 26.65 11.54 -9.66
C THR A 704 26.60 10.34 -8.74
N SER A 705 25.41 9.85 -8.40
CA SER A 705 25.30 8.55 -7.72
C SER A 705 25.69 7.43 -8.69
N PRO A 706 26.63 6.55 -8.34
CA PRO A 706 27.04 5.45 -9.21
C PRO A 706 25.89 4.43 -9.34
N LEU A 707 25.67 3.91 -10.55
CA LEU A 707 24.82 2.73 -10.74
C LEU A 707 25.43 1.54 -9.98
N PRO A 708 24.61 0.76 -9.25
CA PRO A 708 25.13 -0.30 -8.40
C PRO A 708 25.60 -1.53 -9.19
N TRP A 709 25.19 -1.72 -10.45
CA TRP A 709 25.66 -2.84 -11.30
C TRP A 709 27.02 -2.54 -11.93
N GLY A 710 27.94 -3.50 -11.83
CA GLY A 710 29.20 -3.54 -12.56
C GLY A 710 29.30 -4.80 -13.40
N LEU A 711 29.91 -4.68 -14.58
CA LEU A 711 30.37 -5.77 -15.42
C LEU A 711 31.88 -5.93 -15.23
N TYR A 712 32.30 -7.11 -14.80
CA TYR A 712 33.67 -7.46 -14.46
C TYR A 712 34.11 -8.62 -15.37
N ALA A 713 35.30 -8.56 -15.95
CA ALA A 713 35.82 -9.63 -16.79
C ALA A 713 37.33 -9.77 -16.62
N ASN A 714 37.82 -11.01 -16.64
CA ASN A 714 39.24 -11.35 -16.67
C ASN A 714 39.77 -11.45 -18.11
N ASP A 715 38.90 -11.76 -19.08
CA ASP A 715 39.24 -11.86 -20.50
C ASP A 715 38.32 -10.97 -21.34
N LYS A 716 38.91 -10.07 -22.15
CA LYS A 716 38.15 -9.22 -23.08
C LYS A 716 37.39 -10.03 -24.12
N LYS A 717 37.87 -11.23 -24.48
CA LYS A 717 37.15 -12.12 -25.41
C LYS A 717 35.82 -12.62 -24.82
N ALA A 718 35.73 -12.76 -23.50
CA ALA A 718 34.48 -13.14 -22.86
C ALA A 718 33.39 -12.07 -23.06
N LEU A 719 33.78 -10.79 -23.11
CA LEU A 719 32.86 -9.68 -23.34
C LEU A 719 32.30 -9.64 -24.78
N GLU A 720 32.99 -10.28 -25.73
CA GLU A 720 32.59 -10.38 -27.14
C GLU A 720 31.60 -11.53 -27.39
N TYR A 721 31.25 -12.32 -26.37
CA TYR A 721 30.29 -13.40 -26.49
C TYR A 721 28.90 -12.89 -26.92
N THR A 722 28.32 -13.53 -27.94
CA THR A 722 26.95 -13.36 -28.42
C THR A 722 26.18 -14.69 -28.31
N ILE A 723 24.86 -14.65 -28.14
CA ILE A 723 24.04 -15.89 -28.17
C ILE A 723 24.04 -16.52 -29.55
N ALA A 724 24.14 -15.73 -30.62
CA ALA A 724 24.29 -16.20 -31.99
C ALA A 724 25.58 -15.61 -32.57
N GLN A 725 26.54 -16.45 -32.95
CA GLN A 725 27.69 -15.96 -33.73
C GLN A 725 27.17 -15.46 -35.08
N ASP A 726 27.57 -14.24 -35.43
CA ASP A 726 27.29 -13.60 -36.70
C ASP A 726 27.79 -14.54 -37.82
N MET A 727 26.87 -15.17 -38.57
CA MET A 727 27.22 -15.84 -39.82
C MET A 727 27.58 -14.72 -40.80
N GLY A 728 28.86 -14.33 -40.79
CA GLY A 728 29.34 -13.15 -41.49
C GLY A 728 28.99 -13.11 -42.98
N LYS A 729 28.59 -11.91 -43.40
CA LYS A 729 28.56 -11.33 -44.75
C LYS A 729 27.74 -12.02 -45.85
#